data_AF-A0A1J5ALE2-F1
#
_entry.id   AF-A0A1J5ALE2-F1
#
_cell.length_a   1.000
_cell.length_b   1.000
_cell.length_c   1.000
_cell.angle_alpha   90.00
_cell.angle_beta   90.00
_cell.angle_gamma   90.00
#
_symmetry.space_group_name_H-M   'P 1'
#
loop_
_entity.id
_entity.type
_entity.pdbx_description
1 polymer ?
#
loop_
_entity_poly.entity_id
_entity_poly.type
_entity_poly.pdbx_seq_one_letter_code
_entity_poly.pdbx_strand_id
1 'polypeptide(L)'
;MAKQDNAQQMHKTYPRFVPAQRIEHALLILSFTALCVTGLPQKFAGNAVAEWMIQVMGGIELVRTIHHISALLFILEGIYHFVVVAHKVLVQRVELSLLPGARDIVDAIDVLRHNLGLTKEHPKMPRYNFAEKAEYWAMMWGGIVMALTGFMLWNPIFVSKLLPGEVIPAAKAAHGGEAVLAALAIIVWHFYNAHLKTFNKSMFTGKMTAHQMTEEHGEEMAQIDAGYTRPKPTPGAIQRRERVFLPVALALAVTLIGGLYWFTTFETTAIATLPATTVPAFAPLPTPAPTPSVVAQEIGAVIPHPVEGQEQCHDCHFANGSLPYPADHVDRPNASCQICHRPSTPEELAVIATQAGRIPHAVEGKETCDLCHGAAGSLAPLPKTHAGRTNATCTMCHQPVAGVAAPVVSVAKPIPHSSTEATYQDCTLCHGLDKLKPFPENHASFTVDTCTACHGLAPVTSTPAASETPAAGGPGAIPHSITEATYQDCTLCHGLDKLKPFPENHASFTVDTCTACHQPAATVGGGTPTAEETPTAGGPKPIPHSITEAPFQECASCHGGPGALLPYPDNHASFTVDSCTSCHVPPTAETVVTVDIPQPVPHSMTKEIYQDCQICHAPDMTLGIPAPAYHAGFLNDTCTACHQPGQG
;
A
#
# COMPACT_ATOMS: atom_id res chain seq x y z
N MET A 1 1.64 -6.63 79.09
CA MET A 1 1.84 -7.78 78.19
C MET A 1 0.95 -7.69 76.96
N ALA A 2 -0.39 -7.69 77.06
CA ALA A 2 -1.31 -7.64 75.88
C ALA A 2 -1.10 -6.46 74.88
N LYS A 3 -0.62 -5.28 75.33
CA LYS A 3 -0.31 -4.14 74.44
C LYS A 3 1.00 -4.31 73.66
N GLN A 4 1.96 -5.08 74.21
CA GLN A 4 3.24 -5.37 73.55
C GLN A 4 3.10 -6.52 72.55
N ASP A 5 2.25 -7.52 72.85
CA ASP A 5 1.94 -8.62 71.93
C ASP A 5 1.20 -8.13 70.68
N ASN A 6 0.25 -7.20 70.83
CA ASN A 6 -0.42 -6.55 69.70
C ASN A 6 0.53 -5.72 68.83
N ALA A 7 1.46 -4.98 69.44
CA ALA A 7 2.46 -4.20 68.69
C ALA A 7 3.47 -5.09 67.94
N GLN A 8 3.83 -6.24 68.51
CA GLN A 8 4.66 -7.25 67.84
C GLN A 8 3.93 -7.96 66.71
N GLN A 9 2.63 -8.26 66.86
CA GLN A 9 1.80 -8.78 65.77
C GLN A 9 1.70 -7.79 64.59
N MET A 10 1.57 -6.48 64.84
CA MET A 10 1.49 -5.48 63.76
C MET A 10 2.77 -5.35 62.93
N HIS A 11 3.94 -5.73 63.46
CA HIS A 11 5.22 -5.70 62.75
C HIS A 11 5.59 -7.02 62.07
N LYS A 12 4.85 -8.11 62.33
CA LYS A 12 5.10 -9.41 61.70
C LYS A 12 4.76 -9.32 60.21
N THR A 13 5.71 -9.71 59.37
CA THR A 13 5.53 -9.73 57.91
C THR A 13 5.65 -11.16 57.38
N TYR A 14 4.82 -11.47 56.39
CA TYR A 14 4.73 -12.79 55.76
C TYR A 14 5.26 -12.70 54.31
N PRO A 15 6.07 -13.67 53.85
CA PRO A 15 6.50 -13.73 52.46
C PRO A 15 5.33 -14.09 51.55
N ARG A 16 5.12 -13.31 50.50
CA ARG A 16 3.98 -13.43 49.57
C ARG A 16 4.43 -13.82 48.16
N PHE A 17 5.32 -13.01 47.55
CA PHE A 17 5.76 -13.18 46.16
C PHE A 17 7.28 -13.20 46.03
N VAL A 18 7.79 -14.12 45.20
CA VAL A 18 9.22 -14.20 44.90
C VAL A 18 9.63 -13.15 43.86
N PRO A 19 10.91 -12.74 43.79
CA PRO A 19 11.36 -11.70 42.85
C PRO A 19 10.98 -11.95 41.40
N ALA A 20 11.04 -13.20 40.91
CA ALA A 20 10.66 -13.54 39.54
C ALA A 20 9.21 -13.14 39.21
N GLN A 21 8.25 -13.45 40.10
CA GLN A 21 6.84 -13.07 39.91
C GLN A 21 6.63 -11.56 39.91
N ARG A 22 7.46 -10.83 40.65
CA ARG A 22 7.40 -9.37 40.73
C ARG A 22 7.95 -8.73 39.46
N ILE A 23 8.96 -9.34 38.85
CA ILE A 23 9.51 -8.92 37.55
C ILE A 23 8.49 -9.19 36.44
N GLU A 24 7.89 -10.40 36.39
CA GLU A 24 6.79 -10.74 35.47
C GLU A 24 5.66 -9.69 35.57
N HIS A 25 5.22 -9.37 36.79
CA HIS A 25 4.20 -8.36 37.00
C HIS A 25 4.63 -6.95 36.55
N ALA A 26 5.89 -6.56 36.75
CA ALA A 26 6.39 -5.28 36.26
C ALA A 26 6.40 -5.21 34.73
N LEU A 27 6.83 -6.27 34.05
CA LEU A 27 6.78 -6.38 32.60
C LEU A 27 5.33 -6.33 32.08
N LEU A 28 4.42 -7.01 32.78
CA LEU A 28 2.99 -6.96 32.48
C LEU A 28 2.43 -5.53 32.62
N ILE A 29 2.72 -4.83 33.72
CA ILE A 29 2.30 -3.43 33.91
C ILE A 29 2.80 -2.57 32.76
N LEU A 30 4.09 -2.64 32.45
CA LEU A 30 4.70 -1.77 31.45
C LEU A 30 4.14 -2.02 30.05
N SER A 31 4.08 -3.29 29.64
CA SER A 31 3.55 -3.67 28.32
C SER A 31 2.05 -3.38 28.19
N PHE A 32 1.23 -3.75 29.17
CA PHE A 32 -0.21 -3.48 29.17
C PHE A 32 -0.52 -1.99 29.20
N THR A 33 0.20 -1.20 30.01
CA THR A 33 0.01 0.26 30.06
C THR A 33 0.37 0.89 28.72
N ALA A 34 1.50 0.50 28.12
CA ALA A 34 1.89 0.98 26.80
C ALA A 34 0.84 0.62 25.73
N LEU A 35 0.29 -0.60 25.76
CA LEU A 35 -0.81 -1.01 24.89
C LEU A 35 -2.06 -0.16 25.07
N CYS A 36 -2.45 0.16 26.31
CA CYS A 36 -3.60 1.02 26.59
C CYS A 36 -3.37 2.46 26.11
N VAL A 37 -2.20 3.04 26.43
CA VAL A 37 -1.84 4.42 26.08
C VAL A 37 -1.73 4.62 24.58
N THR A 38 -1.27 3.61 23.84
CA THR A 38 -1.17 3.67 22.37
C THR A 38 -2.45 3.23 21.66
N GLY A 39 -3.19 2.26 22.22
CA GLY A 39 -4.36 1.65 21.57
C GLY A 39 -5.66 2.43 21.78
N LEU A 40 -5.91 2.97 22.98
CA LEU A 40 -7.14 3.72 23.25
C LEU A 40 -7.27 4.99 22.39
N PRO A 41 -6.22 5.81 22.20
CA PRO A 41 -6.31 6.96 21.29
C PRO A 41 -6.61 6.54 19.85
N GLN A 42 -6.05 5.43 19.37
CA GLN A 42 -6.34 4.91 18.02
C GLN A 42 -7.81 4.47 17.87
N LYS A 43 -8.40 3.87 18.93
CA LYS A 43 -9.82 3.49 18.94
C LYS A 43 -10.75 4.71 18.83
N PHE A 44 -10.42 5.78 19.54
CA PHE A 44 -11.22 7.01 19.62
C PHE A 44 -10.72 8.11 18.67
N ALA A 45 -10.14 7.73 17.53
CA ALA A 45 -9.77 8.67 16.46
C ALA A 45 -11.00 9.49 16.03
N GLY A 46 -10.87 10.82 15.98
CA GLY A 46 -11.99 11.77 15.86
C GLY A 46 -12.33 12.51 17.16
N ASN A 47 -11.79 12.10 18.31
CA ASN A 47 -11.84 12.88 19.54
C ASN A 47 -10.57 13.75 19.67
N ALA A 48 -10.74 15.05 19.95
CA ALA A 48 -9.64 16.01 20.05
C ALA A 48 -8.56 15.61 21.07
N VAL A 49 -8.95 14.97 22.18
CA VAL A 49 -7.99 14.49 23.21
C VAL A 49 -7.19 13.31 22.68
N ALA A 50 -7.85 12.37 21.99
CA ALA A 50 -7.18 11.21 21.39
C ALA A 50 -6.19 11.64 20.29
N GLU A 51 -6.58 12.59 19.45
CA GLU A 51 -5.72 13.15 18.42
C GLU A 51 -4.53 13.90 19.03
N TRP A 52 -4.76 14.73 20.06
CA TRP A 52 -3.68 15.38 20.81
C TRP A 52 -2.69 14.38 21.40
N MET A 53 -3.18 13.30 22.02
CA MET A 53 -2.33 12.24 22.56
C MET A 53 -1.45 11.60 21.47
N ILE A 54 -2.03 11.30 20.29
CA ILE A 54 -1.30 10.73 19.16
C ILE A 54 -0.20 11.69 18.68
N GLN A 55 -0.51 12.98 18.57
CA GLN A 55 0.46 13.98 18.11
C GLN A 55 1.62 14.16 19.10
N VAL A 56 1.34 14.23 20.40
CA VAL A 56 2.37 14.37 21.44
C VAL A 56 3.29 13.14 21.49
N MET A 57 2.77 11.95 21.19
CA MET A 57 3.56 10.72 21.09
C MET A 57 4.37 10.59 19.80
N GLY A 58 4.37 11.61 18.92
CA GLY A 58 5.15 11.62 17.68
C GLY A 58 4.41 11.11 16.44
N GLY A 59 3.08 11.08 16.48
CA GLY A 59 2.23 10.75 15.34
C GLY A 59 1.79 9.28 15.28
N ILE A 60 0.88 8.99 14.34
CA ILE A 60 0.21 7.69 14.26
C ILE A 60 1.17 6.52 13.96
N GLU A 61 2.21 6.74 13.17
CA GLU A 61 3.17 5.69 12.82
C GLU A 61 3.98 5.22 14.02
N LEU A 62 4.48 6.18 14.82
CA LEU A 62 5.22 5.86 16.04
C LEU A 62 4.31 5.20 17.08
N VAL A 63 3.10 5.72 17.26
CA VAL A 63 2.10 5.14 18.17
C VAL A 63 1.78 3.69 17.78
N ARG A 64 1.55 3.41 16.49
CA ARG A 64 1.31 2.04 15.99
C ARG A 64 2.53 1.14 16.21
N THR A 65 3.73 1.65 15.93
CA THR A 65 4.98 0.89 16.13
C THR A 65 5.18 0.51 17.60
N ILE A 66 5.00 1.46 18.52
CA ILE A 66 5.08 1.21 19.96
C ILE A 66 4.00 0.22 20.39
N HIS A 67 2.78 0.33 19.84
CA HIS A 67 1.71 -0.62 20.13
C HIS A 67 2.10 -2.05 19.75
N HIS A 68 2.63 -2.26 18.54
CA HIS A 68 3.08 -3.57 18.07
C HIS A 68 4.24 -4.14 18.89
N ILE A 69 5.25 -3.32 19.22
CA ILE A 69 6.36 -3.75 20.10
C ILE A 69 5.84 -4.14 21.48
N SER A 70 4.93 -3.34 22.04
CA SER A 70 4.34 -3.62 23.35
C SER A 70 3.49 -4.90 23.34
N ALA A 71 2.77 -5.16 22.25
CA ALA A 71 2.02 -6.40 22.04
C ALA A 71 2.95 -7.61 22.02
N LEU A 72 4.11 -7.49 21.36
CA LEU A 72 5.09 -8.57 21.32
C LEU A 72 5.67 -8.88 22.70
N LEU A 73 6.03 -7.85 23.46
CA LEU A 73 6.49 -8.03 24.84
C LEU A 73 5.42 -8.68 25.71
N PHE A 74 4.16 -8.25 25.57
CA PHE A 74 3.02 -8.83 26.31
C PHE A 74 2.81 -10.32 25.95
N ILE A 75 2.86 -10.68 24.67
CA ILE A 75 2.70 -12.08 24.23
C ILE A 75 3.87 -12.95 24.71
N LEU A 76 5.11 -12.45 24.60
CA LEU A 76 6.29 -13.16 25.09
C LEU A 76 6.23 -13.39 26.60
N GLU A 77 5.81 -12.37 27.36
CA GLU A 77 5.57 -12.49 28.80
C GLU A 77 4.50 -13.56 29.09
N GLY A 78 3.40 -13.57 28.33
CA GLY A 78 2.36 -14.61 28.44
C GLY A 78 2.88 -16.02 28.16
N ILE A 79 3.69 -16.21 27.12
CA ILE A 79 4.33 -17.50 26.80
C ILE A 79 5.26 -17.94 27.93
N TYR A 80 6.12 -17.03 28.41
CA TYR A 80 7.01 -17.29 29.53
C TYR A 80 6.24 -17.68 30.79
N HIS A 81 5.22 -16.90 31.15
CA HIS A 81 4.36 -17.14 32.30
C HIS A 81 3.67 -18.51 32.21
N PHE A 82 3.14 -18.87 31.03
CA PHE A 82 2.53 -20.17 30.80
C PHE A 82 3.51 -21.33 31.03
N VAL A 83 4.75 -21.23 30.51
CA VAL A 83 5.80 -22.25 30.72
C VAL A 83 6.17 -22.36 32.21
N VAL A 84 6.31 -21.24 32.92
CA VAL A 84 6.62 -21.21 34.36
C VAL A 84 5.49 -21.85 35.18
N VAL A 85 4.24 -21.54 34.86
CA VAL A 85 3.07 -22.16 35.53
C VAL A 85 2.99 -23.65 35.22
N ALA A 86 3.18 -24.06 33.96
CA ALA A 86 3.21 -25.46 33.56
C ALA A 86 4.32 -26.22 34.29
N HIS A 87 5.50 -25.62 34.47
CA HIS A 87 6.59 -26.19 35.25
C HIS A 87 6.19 -26.39 36.73
N LYS A 88 5.61 -25.35 37.37
CA LYS A 88 5.13 -25.43 38.75
C LYS A 88 4.10 -26.54 38.94
N VAL A 89 3.16 -26.70 38.00
CA VAL A 89 2.07 -27.67 38.09
C VAL A 89 2.54 -29.08 37.73
N LEU A 90 3.22 -29.27 36.61
CA LEU A 90 3.56 -30.61 36.09
C LEU A 90 4.80 -31.22 36.77
N VAL A 91 5.82 -30.39 37.03
CA VAL A 91 7.09 -30.84 37.63
C VAL A 91 6.99 -30.77 39.16
N GLN A 92 6.73 -29.58 39.68
CA GLN A 92 6.74 -29.32 41.13
C GLN A 92 5.45 -29.75 41.83
N ARG A 93 4.38 -30.10 41.09
CA ARG A 93 3.07 -30.50 41.62
C ARG A 93 2.50 -29.49 42.62
N VAL A 94 2.74 -28.22 42.33
CA VAL A 94 2.06 -27.11 43.01
C VAL A 94 0.57 -27.22 42.73
N GLU A 95 -0.25 -27.15 43.78
CA GLU A 95 -1.71 -27.11 43.64
C GLU A 95 -2.10 -25.91 42.78
N LEU A 96 -3.10 -26.11 41.92
CA LEU A 96 -3.67 -25.09 41.05
C LEU A 96 -4.54 -24.12 41.85
N SER A 97 -3.94 -23.38 42.78
CA SER A 97 -4.64 -22.45 43.68
C SER A 97 -5.27 -21.26 42.95
N LEU A 98 -4.95 -21.04 41.67
CA LEU A 98 -5.53 -20.01 40.81
C LEU A 98 -6.70 -20.51 39.96
N LEU A 99 -7.05 -21.81 40.00
CA LEU A 99 -8.25 -22.30 39.32
C LEU A 99 -9.50 -21.89 40.11
N PRO A 100 -10.50 -21.27 39.45
CA PRO A 100 -11.81 -21.04 40.05
C PRO A 100 -12.48 -22.38 40.34
N GLY A 101 -13.12 -22.49 41.49
CA GLY A 101 -13.88 -23.65 41.92
C GLY A 101 -15.18 -23.26 42.60
N ALA A 102 -15.98 -24.25 42.97
CA ALA A 102 -17.29 -24.03 43.62
C ALA A 102 -17.17 -23.23 44.93
N ARG A 103 -16.04 -23.36 45.64
CA ARG A 103 -15.76 -22.61 46.87
C ARG A 103 -15.69 -21.10 46.63
N ASP A 104 -15.22 -20.65 45.48
CA ASP A 104 -15.12 -19.22 45.15
C ASP A 104 -16.49 -18.53 45.09
N ILE A 105 -17.55 -19.26 44.71
CA ILE A 105 -18.92 -18.75 44.71
C ILE A 105 -19.40 -18.57 46.15
N VAL A 106 -19.11 -19.54 47.03
CA VAL A 106 -19.45 -19.46 48.45
C VAL A 106 -18.72 -18.29 49.10
N ASP A 107 -17.41 -18.17 48.86
CA ASP A 107 -16.57 -17.09 49.36
C ASP A 107 -17.08 -15.71 48.89
N ALA A 108 -17.53 -15.60 47.63
CA ALA A 108 -18.12 -14.37 47.09
C ALA A 108 -19.46 -14.01 47.77
N ILE A 109 -20.33 -15.00 48.01
CA ILE A 109 -21.60 -14.81 48.71
C ILE A 109 -21.34 -14.38 50.16
N ASP A 110 -20.35 -14.98 50.84
CA ASP A 110 -20.03 -14.65 52.22
C ASP A 110 -19.40 -13.25 52.36
N VAL A 111 -18.59 -12.82 51.40
CA VAL A 111 -18.13 -11.42 51.33
C VAL A 111 -19.30 -10.47 51.09
N LEU A 112 -20.23 -10.82 50.20
CA LEU A 112 -21.41 -10.00 49.96
C LEU A 112 -22.27 -9.88 51.22
N ARG A 113 -22.52 -10.98 51.93
CA ARG A 113 -23.23 -10.98 53.22
C ARG A 113 -22.54 -10.11 54.25
N HIS A 114 -21.21 -10.19 54.34
CA HIS A 114 -20.43 -9.35 55.23
C HIS A 114 -20.55 -7.86 54.86
N ASN A 115 -20.39 -7.52 53.59
CA ASN A 115 -20.51 -6.14 53.09
C ASN A 115 -21.93 -5.56 53.29
N LEU A 116 -22.96 -6.40 53.27
CA LEU A 116 -24.34 -6.02 53.59
C LEU A 116 -24.63 -5.99 55.11
N GLY A 117 -23.64 -6.28 55.96
CA GLY A 117 -23.77 -6.29 57.41
C GLY A 117 -24.53 -7.49 57.98
N LEU A 118 -24.79 -8.52 57.18
CA LEU A 118 -25.49 -9.74 57.61
C LEU A 118 -24.59 -10.67 58.44
N THR A 119 -23.27 -10.54 58.32
CA THR A 119 -22.28 -11.26 59.13
C THR A 119 -21.28 -10.28 59.74
N LYS A 120 -20.91 -10.50 61.01
CA LYS A 120 -19.98 -9.62 61.74
C LYS A 120 -18.50 -9.88 61.45
N GLU A 121 -18.17 -11.12 61.10
CA GLU A 121 -16.80 -11.54 60.82
C GLU A 121 -16.57 -11.60 59.31
N HIS A 122 -15.45 -11.02 58.87
CA HIS A 122 -15.01 -11.13 57.48
C HIS A 122 -14.57 -12.58 57.19
N PRO A 123 -14.97 -13.18 56.05
CA PRO A 123 -14.59 -14.54 55.72
C PRO A 123 -13.07 -14.71 55.61
N LYS A 124 -12.56 -15.84 56.12
CA LYS A 124 -11.14 -16.19 56.03
C LYS A 124 -10.84 -16.74 54.64
N MET A 125 -10.18 -15.91 53.84
CA MET A 125 -9.85 -16.24 52.45
C MET A 125 -8.56 -17.05 52.31
N PRO A 126 -8.46 -17.90 51.28
CA PRO A 126 -7.26 -18.68 50.97
C PRO A 126 -6.14 -17.81 50.37
N ARG A 127 -5.03 -18.47 49.99
CA ARG A 127 -3.86 -17.83 49.37
C ARG A 127 -4.22 -16.92 48.19
N TYR A 128 -5.20 -17.26 47.37
CA TYR A 128 -5.74 -16.34 46.37
C TYR A 128 -7.25 -16.30 46.52
N ASN A 129 -7.81 -15.13 46.78
CA ASN A 129 -9.26 -14.98 46.96
C ASN A 129 -9.99 -15.03 45.60
N PHE A 130 -11.32 -15.14 45.63
CA PHE A 130 -12.12 -15.28 44.41
C PHE A 130 -11.95 -14.09 43.44
N ALA A 131 -11.75 -12.87 43.97
CA ALA A 131 -11.59 -11.66 43.16
C ALA A 131 -10.25 -11.66 42.43
N GLU A 132 -9.15 -12.01 43.12
CA GLU A 132 -7.82 -12.16 42.51
C GLU A 132 -7.81 -13.26 41.43
N LYS A 133 -8.53 -14.37 41.66
CA LYS A 133 -8.68 -15.42 40.63
C LYS A 133 -9.46 -14.91 39.43
N ALA A 134 -10.55 -14.18 39.65
CA ALA A 134 -11.35 -13.60 38.57
C ALA A 134 -10.51 -12.62 37.73
N GLU A 135 -9.73 -11.75 38.36
CA GLU A 135 -8.79 -10.84 37.68
C GLU A 135 -7.74 -11.60 36.86
N TYR A 136 -7.14 -12.64 37.44
CA TYR A 136 -6.15 -13.47 36.75
C TYR A 136 -6.72 -14.11 35.47
N TRP A 137 -7.92 -14.68 35.57
CA TRP A 137 -8.57 -15.34 34.43
C TRP A 137 -9.12 -14.36 33.40
N ALA A 138 -9.65 -13.22 33.83
CA ALA A 138 -10.04 -12.14 32.94
C ALA A 138 -8.83 -11.66 32.12
N MET A 139 -7.67 -11.47 32.76
CA MET A 139 -6.43 -11.09 32.07
C MET A 139 -5.95 -12.18 31.09
N MET A 140 -5.99 -13.46 31.49
CA MET A 140 -5.56 -14.56 30.63
C MET A 140 -6.46 -14.71 29.40
N TRP A 141 -7.78 -14.69 29.59
CA TRP A 141 -8.76 -14.78 28.50
C TRP A 141 -8.71 -13.55 27.60
N GLY A 142 -8.72 -12.36 28.18
CA GLY A 142 -8.60 -11.10 27.47
C GLY A 142 -7.31 -11.05 26.65
N GLY A 143 -6.18 -11.49 27.21
CA GLY A 143 -4.91 -11.58 26.50
C GLY A 143 -4.96 -12.47 25.25
N ILE A 144 -5.62 -13.63 25.32
CA ILE A 144 -5.80 -14.53 24.17
C ILE A 144 -6.68 -13.87 23.10
N VAL A 145 -7.82 -13.30 23.50
CA VAL A 145 -8.74 -12.61 22.58
C VAL A 145 -8.03 -11.43 21.91
N MET A 146 -7.29 -10.63 22.67
CA MET A 146 -6.52 -9.49 22.17
C MET A 146 -5.42 -9.91 21.20
N ALA A 147 -4.68 -10.99 21.48
CA ALA A 147 -3.65 -11.50 20.58
C ALA A 147 -4.26 -12.01 19.25
N LEU A 148 -5.35 -12.77 19.31
CA LEU A 148 -6.03 -13.32 18.13
C LEU A 148 -6.67 -12.22 17.27
N THR A 149 -7.42 -11.32 17.87
CA THR A 149 -8.04 -10.21 17.15
C THR A 149 -7.01 -9.20 16.65
N GLY A 150 -5.93 -8.97 17.41
CA GLY A 150 -4.79 -8.16 16.99
C GLY A 150 -4.10 -8.73 15.77
N PHE A 151 -3.91 -10.06 15.70
CA PHE A 151 -3.41 -10.73 14.50
C PHE A 151 -4.28 -10.44 13.27
N MET A 152 -5.60 -10.56 13.43
CA MET A 152 -6.54 -10.36 12.32
C MET A 152 -6.48 -8.94 11.79
N LEU A 153 -6.27 -7.96 12.67
CA LEU A 153 -6.15 -6.55 12.31
C LEU A 153 -4.78 -6.18 11.73
N TRP A 154 -3.71 -6.87 12.17
CA TRP A 154 -2.38 -6.72 11.59
C TRP A 154 -2.34 -7.35 10.18
N ASN A 155 -3.03 -8.46 9.95
CA ASN A 155 -2.99 -9.23 8.69
C ASN A 155 -4.36 -9.40 8.00
N PRO A 156 -5.05 -8.31 7.64
CA PRO A 156 -6.44 -8.37 7.19
C PRO A 156 -6.61 -9.06 5.83
N ILE A 157 -5.63 -8.95 4.92
CA ILE A 157 -5.69 -9.60 3.59
C ILE A 157 -5.61 -11.12 3.73
N PHE A 158 -4.76 -11.62 4.62
CA PHE A 158 -4.66 -13.06 4.86
C PHE A 158 -5.94 -13.59 5.50
N VAL A 159 -6.46 -12.89 6.50
CA VAL A 159 -7.69 -13.30 7.17
C VAL A 159 -8.89 -13.29 6.21
N SER A 160 -8.99 -12.32 5.31
CA SER A 160 -10.08 -12.28 4.32
C SER A 160 -9.98 -13.36 3.22
N LYS A 161 -8.80 -13.97 3.03
CA LYS A 161 -8.65 -15.15 2.16
C LYS A 161 -9.16 -16.43 2.82
N LEU A 162 -9.10 -16.51 4.16
CA LEU A 162 -9.48 -17.70 4.92
C LEU A 162 -10.92 -17.62 5.46
N LEU A 163 -11.37 -16.42 5.81
CA LEU A 163 -12.63 -16.15 6.49
C LEU A 163 -13.43 -15.06 5.76
N PRO A 164 -14.76 -15.00 5.95
CA PRO A 164 -15.60 -13.93 5.38
C PRO A 164 -15.13 -12.54 5.78
N GLY A 165 -15.36 -11.57 4.89
CA GLY A 165 -14.94 -10.18 5.11
C GLY A 165 -15.51 -9.51 6.36
N GLU A 166 -16.67 -9.97 6.87
CA GLU A 166 -17.27 -9.42 8.09
C GLU A 166 -16.44 -9.70 9.36
N VAL A 167 -15.52 -10.67 9.32
CA VAL A 167 -14.67 -11.01 10.46
C VAL A 167 -13.70 -9.87 10.79
N ILE A 168 -13.26 -9.08 9.82
CA ILE A 168 -12.34 -7.95 10.07
C ILE A 168 -13.00 -6.83 10.91
N PRO A 169 -14.18 -6.28 10.55
CA PRO A 169 -14.86 -5.30 11.40
C PRO A 169 -15.31 -5.91 12.73
N ALA A 170 -15.70 -7.20 12.77
CA ALA A 170 -15.99 -7.88 14.03
C ALA A 170 -14.76 -7.97 14.94
N ALA A 171 -13.59 -8.32 14.39
CA ALA A 171 -12.31 -8.32 15.12
C ALA A 171 -11.95 -6.91 15.60
N LYS A 172 -12.16 -5.87 14.79
CA LYS A 172 -11.94 -4.47 15.20
C LYS A 172 -12.83 -4.08 16.38
N ALA A 173 -14.12 -4.43 16.32
CA ALA A 173 -15.07 -4.18 17.40
C ALA A 173 -14.70 -4.95 18.67
N ALA A 174 -14.37 -6.24 18.55
CA ALA A 174 -13.98 -7.10 19.67
C ALA A 174 -12.66 -6.63 20.31
N HIS A 175 -11.62 -6.40 19.51
CA HIS A 175 -10.32 -5.92 19.99
C HIS A 175 -10.45 -4.59 20.73
N GLY A 176 -11.12 -3.62 20.10
CA GLY A 176 -11.32 -2.32 20.72
C GLY A 176 -12.27 -2.37 21.91
N GLY A 177 -13.26 -3.26 21.94
CA GLY A 177 -14.19 -3.43 23.04
C GLY A 177 -13.52 -4.06 24.26
N GLU A 178 -12.80 -5.16 24.04
CA GLU A 178 -12.02 -5.86 25.05
C GLU A 178 -10.92 -4.96 25.62
N ALA A 179 -10.25 -4.15 24.80
CA ALA A 179 -9.27 -3.17 25.29
C ALA A 179 -9.87 -2.17 26.30
N VAL A 180 -11.07 -1.66 26.04
CA VAL A 180 -11.77 -0.76 26.96
C VAL A 180 -12.19 -1.49 28.22
N LEU A 181 -12.75 -2.70 28.07
CA LEU A 181 -13.16 -3.53 29.21
C LEU A 181 -11.96 -3.85 30.11
N ALA A 182 -10.84 -4.29 29.53
CA ALA A 182 -9.61 -4.60 30.25
C ALA A 182 -9.04 -3.36 30.94
N ALA A 183 -8.96 -2.21 30.25
CA ALA A 183 -8.47 -0.97 30.86
C ALA A 183 -9.35 -0.53 32.04
N LEU A 184 -10.68 -0.57 31.88
CA LEU A 184 -11.62 -0.22 32.95
C LEU A 184 -11.58 -1.21 34.10
N ALA A 185 -11.50 -2.51 33.83
CA ALA A 185 -11.35 -3.53 34.87
C ALA A 185 -10.08 -3.31 35.69
N ILE A 186 -8.95 -2.99 35.04
CA ILE A 186 -7.71 -2.71 35.77
C ILE A 186 -7.81 -1.41 36.56
N ILE A 187 -8.33 -0.32 35.99
CA ILE A 187 -8.40 0.99 36.66
C ILE A 187 -9.44 1.00 37.80
N VAL A 188 -10.63 0.45 37.56
CA VAL A 188 -11.74 0.54 38.51
C VAL A 188 -11.65 -0.58 39.54
N TRP A 189 -11.36 -1.81 39.12
CA TRP A 189 -11.44 -2.95 40.00
C TRP A 189 -10.08 -3.32 40.60
N HIS A 190 -9.06 -3.56 39.78
CA HIS A 190 -7.73 -3.97 40.27
C HIS A 190 -7.05 -2.86 41.08
N PHE A 191 -7.00 -1.63 40.54
CA PHE A 191 -6.41 -0.47 41.23
C PHE A 191 -7.15 -0.14 42.53
N TYR A 192 -8.49 -0.23 42.53
CA TYR A 192 -9.24 -0.02 43.77
C TYR A 192 -8.85 -1.04 44.84
N ASN A 193 -8.89 -2.33 44.54
CA ASN A 193 -8.58 -3.37 45.53
C ASN A 193 -7.11 -3.32 45.97
N ALA A 194 -6.18 -3.23 45.02
CA ALA A 194 -4.75 -3.33 45.31
C ALA A 194 -4.13 -2.01 45.82
N HIS A 195 -4.64 -0.85 45.42
CA HIS A 195 -4.01 0.44 45.73
C HIS A 195 -4.89 1.35 46.59
N LEU A 196 -6.21 1.37 46.43
CA LEU A 196 -7.07 2.33 47.16
C LEU A 196 -7.64 1.75 48.47
N LYS A 197 -8.17 0.53 48.45
CA LYS A 197 -8.82 -0.11 49.59
C LYS A 197 -7.83 -0.39 50.73
N THR A 198 -6.74 -1.07 50.41
CA THR A 198 -5.80 -1.65 51.39
C THR A 198 -4.35 -1.59 50.91
N PHE A 199 -3.96 -0.49 50.23
CA PHE A 199 -2.65 -0.24 49.58
C PHE A 199 -1.61 -1.38 49.78
N ASN A 200 -1.73 -2.43 48.96
CA ASN A 200 -1.05 -3.69 49.14
C ASN A 200 0.32 -3.65 48.43
N LYS A 201 1.39 -3.52 49.23
CA LYS A 201 2.78 -3.43 48.73
C LYS A 201 3.40 -4.79 48.40
N SER A 202 2.65 -5.89 48.46
CA SER A 202 3.21 -7.24 48.36
C SER A 202 3.82 -7.54 46.99
N MET A 203 3.27 -6.97 45.90
CA MET A 203 3.86 -7.14 44.56
C MET A 203 5.16 -6.35 44.39
N PHE A 204 5.34 -5.25 45.12
CA PHE A 204 6.55 -4.44 45.06
C PHE A 204 7.63 -4.88 46.03
N THR A 205 7.28 -5.49 47.17
CA THR A 205 8.23 -5.86 48.23
C THR A 205 8.39 -7.37 48.41
N GLY A 206 7.44 -8.16 47.90
CA GLY A 206 7.32 -9.59 48.13
C GLY A 206 6.77 -9.97 49.50
N LYS A 207 6.38 -9.00 50.34
CA LYS A 207 5.95 -9.24 51.73
C LYS A 207 4.63 -8.54 52.05
N MET A 208 3.89 -9.06 53.02
CA MET A 208 2.60 -8.54 53.47
C MET A 208 2.58 -8.47 54.99
N THR A 209 1.93 -7.44 55.57
CA THR A 209 1.82 -7.30 57.03
C THR A 209 0.80 -8.29 57.60
N ALA A 210 0.92 -8.64 58.88
CA ALA A 210 -0.03 -9.54 59.55
C ALA A 210 -1.48 -9.01 59.50
N HIS A 211 -1.67 -7.70 59.64
CA HIS A 211 -2.98 -7.06 59.52
C HIS A 211 -3.59 -7.32 58.14
N GLN A 212 -2.85 -7.00 57.07
CA GLN A 212 -3.30 -7.24 55.70
C GLN A 212 -3.56 -8.73 55.44
N MET A 213 -2.69 -9.62 55.92
CA MET A 213 -2.88 -11.07 55.81
C MET A 213 -4.15 -11.54 56.52
N THR A 214 -4.50 -10.94 57.66
CA THR A 214 -5.73 -11.29 58.39
C THR A 214 -6.98 -10.89 57.61
N GLU A 215 -7.00 -9.69 57.03
CA GLU A 215 -8.14 -9.18 56.30
C GLU A 215 -8.32 -9.84 54.92
N GLU A 216 -7.24 -10.05 54.17
CA GLU A 216 -7.32 -10.48 52.77
C GLU A 216 -7.06 -11.98 52.57
N HIS A 217 -6.28 -12.62 53.45
CA HIS A 217 -5.79 -14.00 53.29
C HIS A 217 -5.72 -14.78 54.62
N GLY A 218 -6.74 -14.63 55.47
CA GLY A 218 -6.73 -15.16 56.84
C GLY A 218 -6.54 -16.68 56.95
N GLU A 219 -6.95 -17.46 55.94
CA GLU A 219 -6.72 -18.91 55.90
C GLU A 219 -5.26 -19.23 55.59
N GLU A 220 -4.63 -18.50 54.66
CA GLU A 220 -3.20 -18.65 54.38
C GLU A 220 -2.35 -18.29 55.62
N MET A 221 -2.71 -17.20 56.31
CA MET A 221 -2.02 -16.81 57.54
C MET A 221 -2.10 -17.92 58.60
N ALA A 222 -3.29 -18.48 58.82
CA ALA A 222 -3.50 -19.56 59.77
C ALA A 222 -2.69 -20.82 59.42
N GLN A 223 -2.57 -21.16 58.13
CA GLN A 223 -1.73 -22.26 57.67
C GLN A 223 -0.24 -22.00 57.94
N ILE A 224 0.25 -20.80 57.64
CA ILE A 224 1.66 -20.44 57.88
C ILE A 224 1.97 -20.46 59.38
N ASP A 225 1.08 -19.91 60.21
CA ASP A 225 1.25 -19.88 61.66
C ASP A 225 1.14 -21.26 62.31
N ALA A 226 0.36 -22.18 61.72
CA ALA A 226 0.32 -23.58 62.11
C ALA A 226 1.58 -24.38 61.68
N GLY A 227 2.55 -23.73 61.02
CA GLY A 227 3.77 -24.38 60.54
C GLY A 227 3.54 -25.26 59.32
N TYR A 228 2.42 -25.10 58.60
CA TYR A 228 2.15 -25.85 57.39
C TYR A 228 3.21 -25.51 56.34
N THR A 229 4.01 -26.52 55.97
CA THR A 229 4.94 -26.43 54.85
C THR A 229 4.45 -27.33 53.75
N ARG A 230 4.31 -26.78 52.53
CA ARG A 230 3.82 -27.54 51.39
C ARG A 230 4.74 -28.75 51.13
N PRO A 231 4.20 -29.98 50.98
CA PRO A 231 4.98 -31.13 50.58
C PRO A 231 5.59 -30.89 49.19
N LYS A 232 6.91 -30.82 49.09
CA LYS A 232 7.60 -30.82 47.79
C LYS A 232 7.84 -32.27 47.35
N PRO A 233 7.65 -32.61 46.05
CA PRO A 233 8.04 -33.91 45.54
C PRO A 233 9.53 -34.18 45.82
N THR A 234 9.90 -35.45 45.95
CA THR A 234 11.30 -35.82 46.20
C THR A 234 12.22 -35.29 45.08
N PRO A 235 13.47 -34.90 45.38
CA PRO A 235 14.38 -34.35 44.37
C PRO A 235 14.55 -35.26 43.14
N GLY A 236 14.58 -36.59 43.33
CA GLY A 236 14.65 -37.55 42.21
C GLY A 236 13.37 -37.56 41.35
N ALA A 237 12.19 -37.36 41.94
CA ALA A 237 10.94 -37.25 41.18
C ALA A 237 10.89 -35.95 40.36
N ILE A 238 11.42 -34.85 40.90
CA ILE A 238 11.57 -33.58 40.18
C ILE A 238 12.51 -33.76 38.99
N GLN A 239 13.72 -34.29 39.20
CA GLN A 239 14.70 -34.50 38.13
C GLN A 239 14.16 -35.39 37.00
N ARG A 240 13.44 -36.48 37.33
CA ARG A 240 12.83 -37.36 36.32
C ARG A 240 11.80 -36.62 35.47
N ARG A 241 10.98 -35.76 36.09
CA ARG A 241 9.98 -34.95 35.40
C ARG A 241 10.63 -33.83 34.60
N GLU A 242 11.66 -33.17 35.13
CA GLU A 242 12.43 -32.14 34.42
C GLU A 242 13.06 -32.67 33.12
N ARG A 243 13.62 -33.90 33.13
CA ARG A 243 14.17 -34.52 31.92
C ARG A 243 13.15 -34.69 30.79
N VAL A 244 11.87 -34.84 31.12
CA VAL A 244 10.78 -34.93 30.14
C VAL A 244 10.22 -33.54 29.83
N PHE A 245 10.03 -32.71 30.86
CA PHE A 245 9.43 -31.39 30.73
C PHE A 245 10.31 -30.43 29.95
N LEU A 246 11.62 -30.37 30.21
CA LEU A 246 12.53 -29.44 29.56
C LEU A 246 12.57 -29.57 28.03
N PRO A 247 12.74 -30.76 27.42
CA PRO A 247 12.72 -30.86 25.95
C PRO A 247 11.33 -30.54 25.37
N VAL A 248 10.25 -30.94 26.05
CA VAL A 248 8.88 -30.63 25.60
C VAL A 248 8.59 -29.13 25.69
N ALA A 249 8.98 -28.49 26.79
CA ALA A 249 8.81 -27.07 27.01
C ALA A 249 9.70 -26.25 26.04
N LEU A 250 10.92 -26.70 25.78
CA LEU A 250 11.80 -26.08 24.78
C LEU A 250 11.18 -26.19 23.38
N ALA A 251 10.72 -27.37 22.98
CA ALA A 251 10.05 -27.55 21.68
C ALA A 251 8.81 -26.65 21.57
N LEU A 252 7.94 -26.65 22.59
CA LEU A 252 6.75 -25.80 22.63
C LEU A 252 7.10 -24.32 22.57
N ALA A 253 8.09 -23.87 23.36
CA ALA A 253 8.53 -22.48 23.36
C ALA A 253 9.11 -22.07 22.00
N VAL A 254 9.93 -22.92 21.37
CA VAL A 254 10.45 -22.69 20.02
C VAL A 254 9.32 -22.62 19.00
N THR A 255 8.31 -23.50 19.09
CA THR A 255 7.14 -23.45 18.20
C THR A 255 6.33 -22.17 18.40
N LEU A 256 6.06 -21.76 19.65
CA LEU A 256 5.30 -20.54 19.93
C LEU A 256 6.07 -19.28 19.53
N ILE A 257 7.37 -19.22 19.80
CA ILE A 257 8.24 -18.11 19.37
C ILE A 257 8.38 -18.09 17.85
N GLY A 258 8.53 -19.26 17.20
CA GLY A 258 8.54 -19.36 15.74
C GLY A 258 7.22 -18.92 15.12
N GLY A 259 6.09 -19.28 15.74
CA GLY A 259 4.76 -18.79 15.38
C GLY A 259 4.61 -17.29 15.58
N LEU A 260 5.18 -16.72 16.65
CA LEU A 260 5.21 -15.28 16.89
C LEU A 260 6.10 -14.54 15.87
N TYR A 261 7.27 -15.08 15.57
CA TYR A 261 8.15 -14.54 14.54
C TYR A 261 7.46 -14.55 13.17
N TRP A 262 6.84 -15.67 12.80
CA TRP A 262 6.01 -15.78 11.61
C TRP A 262 4.88 -14.75 11.65
N PHE A 263 4.11 -14.67 12.74
CA PHE A 263 3.05 -13.67 12.94
C PHE A 263 3.52 -12.24 12.66
N THR A 264 4.73 -11.87 13.10
CA THR A 264 5.26 -10.51 12.94
C THR A 264 5.88 -10.21 11.59
N THR A 265 6.42 -11.23 10.91
CA THR A 265 7.14 -11.06 9.64
C THR A 265 6.28 -11.37 8.43
N PHE A 266 5.18 -12.08 8.66
CA PHE A 266 4.14 -12.30 7.69
C PHE A 266 3.35 -11.00 7.54
N GLU A 267 3.76 -10.13 6.62
CA GLU A 267 3.04 -8.88 6.30
C GLU A 267 2.31 -9.02 4.97
N THR A 268 0.99 -9.20 5.03
CA THR A 268 0.08 -8.91 3.91
C THR A 268 -0.82 -7.74 4.32
N THR A 269 -0.24 -6.54 4.40
CA THR A 269 -0.96 -5.31 4.75
C THR A 269 -1.40 -4.55 3.50
N ALA A 270 -2.55 -3.89 3.56
CA ALA A 270 -3.15 -3.19 2.43
C ALA A 270 -2.76 -1.70 2.33
N ILE A 271 -1.84 -1.18 3.16
CA ILE A 271 -1.66 0.27 3.29
C ILE A 271 -0.18 0.63 3.40
N ALA A 272 0.41 1.10 2.31
CA ALA A 272 1.42 2.15 2.39
C ALA A 272 0.69 3.39 2.90
N THR A 273 1.05 3.89 4.08
CA THR A 273 0.46 5.12 4.61
C THR A 273 0.92 6.28 3.73
N LEU A 274 0.01 6.77 2.89
CA LEU A 274 0.23 8.01 2.15
C LEU A 274 0.39 9.14 3.20
N PRO A 275 1.36 10.05 3.02
CA PRO A 275 1.57 11.15 3.95
C PRO A 275 0.28 11.97 4.11
N ALA A 276 -0.01 12.36 5.35
CA ALA A 276 -1.20 13.12 5.71
C ALA A 276 -1.37 14.33 4.78
N THR A 277 -2.40 14.30 3.94
CA THR A 277 -2.81 15.46 3.17
C THR A 277 -3.47 16.42 4.16
N THR A 278 -2.86 17.58 4.39
CA THR A 278 -3.42 18.63 5.24
C THR A 278 -4.66 19.21 4.56
N VAL A 279 -5.82 18.64 4.86
CA VAL A 279 -7.11 19.30 4.61
C VAL A 279 -7.29 20.34 5.73
N PRO A 280 -7.60 21.61 5.42
CA PRO A 280 -7.80 22.63 6.44
C PRO A 280 -8.94 22.21 7.37
N ALA A 281 -8.63 22.18 8.67
CA ALA A 281 -9.60 21.94 9.73
C ALA A 281 -10.72 22.99 9.65
N PHE A 282 -11.96 22.53 9.45
CA PHE A 282 -13.13 23.38 9.57
C PHE A 282 -13.28 23.76 11.05
N ALA A 283 -13.28 25.06 11.34
CA ALA A 283 -13.37 25.61 12.69
C ALA A 283 -14.74 25.25 13.34
N PRO A 284 -14.79 24.88 14.63
CA PRO A 284 -16.04 24.64 15.32
C PRO A 284 -16.75 25.96 15.64
N LEU A 285 -17.96 26.16 15.10
CA LEU A 285 -18.91 27.13 15.62
C LEU A 285 -19.45 26.66 16.99
N PRO A 286 -19.77 27.58 17.91
CA PRO A 286 -19.98 27.27 19.33
C PRO A 286 -21.25 26.42 19.53
N THR A 287 -21.09 25.28 20.19
CA THR A 287 -22.20 24.41 20.63
C THR A 287 -22.90 25.04 21.84
N PRO A 288 -24.24 25.23 21.85
CA PRO A 288 -24.95 25.65 23.05
C PRO A 288 -24.95 24.53 24.12
N ALA A 289 -24.87 24.93 25.39
CA ALA A 289 -24.96 24.03 26.55
C ALA A 289 -26.32 23.29 26.63
N PRO A 290 -26.40 22.11 27.29
CA PRO A 290 -27.62 21.31 27.32
C PRO A 290 -28.67 21.96 28.22
N THR A 291 -29.87 22.17 27.67
CA THR A 291 -31.09 22.53 28.42
C THR A 291 -31.90 21.25 28.68
N PRO A 292 -32.50 21.07 29.88
CA PRO A 292 -33.08 19.80 30.30
C PRO A 292 -34.29 19.39 29.48
N SER A 293 -34.43 18.07 29.32
CA SER A 293 -35.52 17.38 28.64
C SER A 293 -36.91 17.86 29.05
N VAL A 294 -37.63 18.43 28.09
CA VAL A 294 -39.08 18.28 27.98
C VAL A 294 -39.35 17.78 26.57
N VAL A 295 -39.57 16.48 26.44
CA VAL A 295 -40.04 15.87 25.20
C VAL A 295 -41.51 16.26 25.04
N ALA A 296 -41.78 17.27 24.20
CA ALA A 296 -43.03 17.29 23.47
C ALA A 296 -42.88 16.25 22.36
N GLN A 297 -43.63 15.17 22.45
CA GLN A 297 -43.67 14.15 21.40
C GLN A 297 -44.34 14.77 20.17
N GLU A 298 -43.54 15.12 19.16
CA GLU A 298 -44.06 15.57 17.87
C GLU A 298 -44.71 14.38 17.14
N ILE A 299 -46.02 14.48 16.89
CA ILE A 299 -46.86 13.40 16.36
C ILE A 299 -47.13 13.61 14.86
N GLY A 300 -46.08 13.81 14.06
CA GLY A 300 -46.22 13.96 12.61
C GLY A 300 -45.12 13.23 11.86
N ALA A 301 -45.49 12.40 10.87
CA ALA A 301 -44.52 11.72 10.02
C ALA A 301 -43.82 12.75 9.13
N VAL A 302 -42.49 12.72 9.09
CA VAL A 302 -41.69 13.76 8.43
C VAL A 302 -41.79 13.67 6.90
N ILE A 303 -42.02 14.80 6.22
CA ILE A 303 -42.00 14.88 4.75
C ILE A 303 -40.54 14.90 4.27
N PRO A 304 -40.06 13.90 3.51
CA PRO A 304 -38.62 13.71 3.21
C PRO A 304 -38.05 14.64 2.13
N HIS A 305 -38.76 15.69 1.74
CA HIS A 305 -38.34 16.69 0.76
C HIS A 305 -38.81 18.10 1.17
N PRO A 306 -38.21 19.18 0.64
CA PRO A 306 -38.69 20.54 0.91
C PRO A 306 -40.12 20.70 0.40
N VAL A 307 -40.94 21.40 1.19
CA VAL A 307 -42.34 21.69 0.84
C VAL A 307 -42.50 23.11 0.28
N GLU A 308 -41.55 24.01 0.59
CA GLU A 308 -41.52 25.37 0.05
C GLU A 308 -41.36 25.33 -1.48
N GLY A 309 -42.33 25.89 -2.20
CA GLY A 309 -42.46 25.80 -3.65
C GLY A 309 -43.04 24.48 -4.18
N GLN A 310 -43.43 23.55 -3.30
CA GLN A 310 -44.06 22.25 -3.63
C GLN A 310 -45.31 22.01 -2.77
N GLU A 311 -46.13 23.04 -2.59
CA GLU A 311 -47.28 23.03 -1.68
C GLU A 311 -48.45 22.19 -2.21
N GLN A 312 -48.48 21.91 -3.52
CA GLN A 312 -49.46 21.05 -4.17
C GLN A 312 -48.98 19.60 -4.19
N CYS A 313 -49.11 18.90 -3.07
CA CYS A 313 -48.64 17.52 -2.91
C CYS A 313 -49.22 16.56 -3.95
N HIS A 314 -50.47 16.77 -4.39
CA HIS A 314 -51.14 15.93 -5.40
C HIS A 314 -50.53 16.00 -6.81
N ASP A 315 -49.69 16.98 -7.11
CA ASP A 315 -49.01 17.08 -8.41
C ASP A 315 -47.99 15.94 -8.59
N CYS A 316 -47.47 15.41 -7.48
CA CYS A 316 -46.51 14.31 -7.44
C CYS A 316 -47.08 13.05 -6.76
N HIS A 317 -47.95 13.22 -5.76
CA HIS A 317 -48.53 12.15 -4.96
C HIS A 317 -50.00 11.92 -5.31
N PHE A 318 -50.24 11.03 -6.27
CA PHE A 318 -51.56 10.55 -6.65
C PHE A 318 -51.50 9.06 -7.02
N ALA A 319 -52.65 8.42 -7.23
CA ALA A 319 -52.72 6.97 -7.45
C ALA A 319 -51.79 6.42 -8.55
N ASN A 320 -51.45 7.23 -9.56
CA ASN A 320 -50.53 6.90 -10.66
C ASN A 320 -49.34 7.88 -10.75
N GLY A 321 -49.03 8.61 -9.68
CA GLY A 321 -47.97 9.61 -9.63
C GLY A 321 -46.57 9.02 -9.52
N SER A 322 -45.57 9.89 -9.52
CA SER A 322 -44.16 9.52 -9.38
C SER A 322 -43.88 8.82 -8.04
N LEU A 323 -44.66 9.13 -7.00
CA LEU A 323 -44.67 8.46 -5.71
C LEU A 323 -46.13 8.35 -5.19
N PRO A 324 -46.84 7.25 -5.46
CA PRO A 324 -48.24 7.13 -5.08
C PRO A 324 -48.44 7.07 -3.55
N TYR A 325 -49.48 7.75 -3.06
CA TYR A 325 -49.87 7.66 -1.65
C TYR A 325 -50.56 6.31 -1.35
N PRO A 326 -50.59 5.87 -0.07
CA PRO A 326 -51.29 4.65 0.31
C PRO A 326 -52.81 4.75 0.09
N ALA A 327 -53.48 3.62 -0.13
CA ALA A 327 -54.90 3.59 -0.53
C ALA A 327 -55.88 4.26 0.46
N ASP A 328 -55.52 4.41 1.72
CA ASP A 328 -56.30 5.10 2.77
C ASP A 328 -56.18 6.64 2.72
N HIS A 329 -55.42 7.17 1.76
CA HIS A 329 -55.25 8.61 1.49
C HIS A 329 -56.04 9.08 0.25
N VAL A 330 -56.74 8.15 -0.43
CA VAL A 330 -57.66 8.47 -1.53
C VAL A 330 -58.72 9.46 -1.05
N ASP A 331 -59.00 10.48 -1.87
CA ASP A 331 -59.98 11.57 -1.62
C ASP A 331 -59.65 12.53 -0.47
N ARG A 332 -58.46 12.46 0.16
CA ARG A 332 -58.03 13.48 1.12
C ARG A 332 -57.70 14.79 0.40
N PRO A 333 -58.12 15.96 0.91
CA PRO A 333 -57.77 17.24 0.29
C PRO A 333 -56.29 17.57 0.54
N ASN A 334 -55.63 18.23 -0.42
CA ASN A 334 -54.20 18.58 -0.35
C ASN A 334 -53.81 19.31 0.94
N ALA A 335 -54.69 20.19 1.45
CA ALA A 335 -54.48 20.93 2.70
C ALA A 335 -54.44 20.04 3.96
N SER A 336 -54.95 18.81 3.91
CA SER A 336 -54.96 17.89 5.05
C SER A 336 -53.64 17.15 5.24
N CYS A 337 -52.78 17.11 4.23
CA CYS A 337 -51.51 16.37 4.27
C CYS A 337 -50.61 16.88 5.40
N GLN A 338 -50.51 18.21 5.56
CA GLN A 338 -49.63 18.82 6.57
C GLN A 338 -50.16 18.75 8.01
N ILE A 339 -51.39 18.27 8.21
CA ILE A 339 -51.97 18.03 9.54
C ILE A 339 -51.29 16.82 10.20
N CYS A 340 -50.97 15.80 9.41
CA CYS A 340 -50.34 14.56 9.89
C CYS A 340 -48.88 14.42 9.44
N HIS A 341 -48.48 15.16 8.41
CA HIS A 341 -47.11 15.18 7.90
C HIS A 341 -46.44 16.53 8.10
N ARG A 342 -45.40 16.59 8.93
CA ARG A 342 -44.69 17.85 9.15
C ARG A 342 -43.59 18.04 8.11
N PRO A 343 -43.32 19.28 7.65
CA PRO A 343 -42.13 19.58 6.85
C PRO A 343 -40.85 19.12 7.58
N SER A 344 -39.89 18.57 6.83
CA SER A 344 -38.56 18.30 7.38
C SER A 344 -37.86 19.59 7.77
N THR A 345 -37.10 19.56 8.86
CA THR A 345 -36.09 20.58 9.13
C THR A 345 -34.91 20.48 8.15
N PRO A 346 -34.13 21.55 7.93
CA PRO A 346 -32.95 21.52 7.06
C PRO A 346 -31.92 20.44 7.46
N GLU A 347 -31.80 20.11 8.75
CA GLU A 347 -30.94 19.05 9.27
C GLU A 347 -31.49 17.65 8.95
N GLU A 348 -32.79 17.42 9.10
CA GLU A 348 -33.45 16.17 8.70
C GLU A 348 -33.38 15.96 7.19
N LEU A 349 -33.58 17.02 6.41
CA LEU A 349 -33.37 17.05 4.96
C LEU A 349 -31.92 16.75 4.58
N ALA A 350 -30.94 17.21 5.36
CA ALA A 350 -29.54 16.89 5.13
C ALA A 350 -29.26 15.40 5.34
N VAL A 351 -29.88 14.76 6.34
CA VAL A 351 -29.77 13.31 6.57
C VAL A 351 -30.52 12.51 5.51
N ILE A 352 -31.76 12.85 5.21
CA ILE A 352 -32.60 12.13 4.22
C ILE A 352 -32.03 12.26 2.80
N ALA A 353 -31.46 13.41 2.45
CA ALA A 353 -30.85 13.62 1.15
C ALA A 353 -29.44 12.98 1.00
N THR A 354 -28.92 12.31 2.04
CA THR A 354 -27.83 11.33 1.84
C THR A 354 -28.35 9.97 1.34
N GLN A 355 -29.66 9.70 1.48
CA GLN A 355 -30.32 8.48 1.03
C GLN A 355 -31.04 8.65 -0.32
N ALA A 356 -31.56 9.85 -0.63
CA ALA A 356 -32.09 10.21 -1.95
C ALA A 356 -31.02 10.97 -2.75
N GLY A 357 -30.58 10.41 -3.88
CA GLY A 357 -29.41 10.88 -4.63
C GLY A 357 -29.40 12.38 -4.93
N ARG A 358 -28.34 13.09 -4.50
CA ARG A 358 -28.05 14.49 -4.89
C ARG A 358 -27.24 14.51 -6.19
N ILE A 359 -27.33 15.61 -6.96
CA ILE A 359 -26.41 15.81 -8.10
C ILE A 359 -25.05 16.22 -7.49
N PRO A 360 -24.00 15.37 -7.60
CA PRO A 360 -22.71 15.62 -6.96
C PRO A 360 -21.83 16.61 -7.74
N HIS A 361 -22.33 17.14 -8.87
CA HIS A 361 -21.65 18.06 -9.76
C HIS A 361 -22.51 19.28 -10.09
N ALA A 362 -21.86 20.36 -10.53
CA ALA A 362 -22.57 21.51 -11.10
C ALA A 362 -23.32 21.09 -12.38
N VAL A 363 -24.50 21.68 -12.59
CA VAL A 363 -25.36 21.41 -13.76
C VAL A 363 -25.13 22.45 -14.86
N GLU A 364 -24.45 23.55 -14.57
CA GLU A 364 -24.17 24.63 -15.51
C GLU A 364 -23.19 24.16 -16.60
N GLY A 365 -23.62 24.23 -17.86
CA GLY A 365 -22.95 23.62 -19.02
C GLY A 365 -23.15 22.11 -19.16
N LYS A 366 -23.97 21.47 -18.32
CA LYS A 366 -24.27 20.02 -18.29
C LYS A 366 -25.77 19.75 -18.10
N GLU A 367 -26.62 20.54 -18.74
CA GLU A 367 -28.07 20.54 -18.58
C GLU A 367 -28.75 19.31 -19.22
N THR A 368 -28.06 18.67 -20.16
CA THR A 368 -28.52 17.47 -20.86
C THR A 368 -28.12 16.21 -20.09
N CYS A 369 -28.86 15.90 -19.02
CA CYS A 369 -28.50 14.84 -18.08
C CYS A 369 -28.40 13.45 -18.73
N ASP A 370 -29.26 13.15 -19.70
CA ASP A 370 -29.32 11.89 -20.45
C ASP A 370 -28.11 11.61 -21.34
N LEU A 371 -27.29 12.62 -21.63
CA LEU A 371 -26.00 12.47 -22.32
C LEU A 371 -24.99 11.67 -21.48
N CYS A 372 -25.04 11.83 -20.16
CA CYS A 372 -24.18 11.15 -19.20
C CYS A 372 -24.92 10.04 -18.44
N HIS A 373 -26.25 10.16 -18.31
CA HIS A 373 -27.10 9.28 -17.53
C HIS A 373 -28.24 8.66 -18.35
N GLY A 374 -28.01 7.50 -18.97
CA GLY A 374 -28.95 6.94 -19.96
C GLY A 374 -28.97 5.41 -20.02
N ALA A 375 -29.19 4.87 -21.22
CA ALA A 375 -29.15 3.43 -21.50
C ALA A 375 -27.71 2.89 -21.54
N ALA A 376 -27.55 1.60 -21.86
CA ALA A 376 -26.23 0.93 -21.93
C ALA A 376 -25.25 1.71 -22.83
N GLY A 377 -24.11 2.11 -22.27
CA GLY A 377 -23.09 2.95 -22.93
C GLY A 377 -22.93 4.35 -22.33
N SER A 378 -23.87 4.79 -21.48
CA SER A 378 -23.74 6.04 -20.70
C SER A 378 -22.78 5.88 -19.51
N LEU A 379 -22.17 6.99 -19.05
CA LEU A 379 -21.20 6.99 -17.95
C LEU A 379 -21.80 6.46 -16.64
N ALA A 380 -23.10 6.68 -16.41
CA ALA A 380 -23.82 6.13 -15.27
C ALA A 380 -25.30 5.84 -15.61
N PRO A 381 -25.73 4.56 -15.66
CA PRO A 381 -27.06 4.20 -16.16
C PRO A 381 -28.21 4.67 -15.24
N LEU A 382 -29.34 5.05 -15.84
CA LEU A 382 -30.55 5.44 -15.08
C LEU A 382 -31.29 4.22 -14.50
N PRO A 383 -31.87 4.32 -13.29
CA PRO A 383 -32.75 3.29 -12.77
C PRO A 383 -33.96 3.07 -13.69
N LYS A 384 -34.43 1.83 -13.83
CA LYS A 384 -35.58 1.49 -14.69
C LYS A 384 -36.86 2.29 -14.36
N THR A 385 -37.02 2.72 -13.10
CA THR A 385 -38.12 3.56 -12.61
C THR A 385 -38.08 5.01 -13.13
N HIS A 386 -37.00 5.40 -13.81
CA HIS A 386 -36.78 6.72 -14.37
C HIS A 386 -36.95 6.74 -15.90
N ALA A 387 -37.35 5.61 -16.49
CA ALA A 387 -37.62 5.53 -17.92
C ALA A 387 -38.72 6.54 -18.32
N GLY A 388 -38.43 7.37 -19.34
CA GLY A 388 -39.36 8.37 -19.86
C GLY A 388 -39.42 9.70 -19.09
N ARG A 389 -38.58 9.90 -18.06
CA ARG A 389 -38.47 11.19 -17.37
C ARG A 389 -37.64 12.18 -18.21
N THR A 390 -38.00 13.45 -18.16
CA THR A 390 -37.30 14.53 -18.89
C THR A 390 -36.17 15.11 -18.05
N ASN A 391 -35.19 15.78 -18.67
CA ASN A 391 -34.12 16.49 -17.94
C ASN A 391 -34.67 17.53 -16.94
N ALA A 392 -35.81 18.17 -17.24
CA ALA A 392 -36.51 19.05 -16.30
C ALA A 392 -37.09 18.29 -15.10
N THR A 393 -37.59 17.07 -15.29
CA THR A 393 -38.05 16.20 -14.20
C THR A 393 -36.88 15.76 -13.30
N CYS A 394 -35.71 15.53 -13.88
CA CYS A 394 -34.51 15.18 -13.13
C CYS A 394 -34.10 16.31 -12.18
N THR A 395 -34.05 17.55 -12.65
CA THR A 395 -33.67 18.71 -11.82
C THR A 395 -34.75 19.16 -10.84
N MET A 396 -36.01 18.69 -10.99
CA MET A 396 -37.04 18.87 -9.96
C MET A 396 -36.81 17.95 -8.74
N CYS A 397 -36.38 16.71 -8.96
CA CYS A 397 -36.15 15.73 -7.89
C CYS A 397 -34.71 15.73 -7.37
N HIS A 398 -33.74 16.05 -8.23
CA HIS A 398 -32.32 16.09 -7.90
C HIS A 398 -31.82 17.53 -7.96
N GLN A 399 -31.58 18.13 -6.79
CA GLN A 399 -31.02 19.48 -6.71
C GLN A 399 -29.48 19.42 -6.62
N PRO A 400 -28.76 20.38 -7.25
CA PRO A 400 -27.32 20.52 -7.07
C PRO A 400 -27.01 21.00 -5.65
N VAL A 401 -25.92 20.50 -5.08
CA VAL A 401 -25.48 20.93 -3.74
C VAL A 401 -24.82 22.31 -3.84
N ALA A 402 -25.49 23.35 -3.38
CA ALA A 402 -24.89 24.67 -3.27
C ALA A 402 -23.74 24.67 -2.25
N GLY A 403 -22.52 25.00 -2.68
CA GLY A 403 -21.36 25.19 -1.81
C GLY A 403 -20.47 23.98 -1.57
N VAL A 404 -20.74 22.83 -2.20
CA VAL A 404 -19.77 21.72 -2.27
C VAL A 404 -19.11 21.78 -3.64
N ALA A 405 -17.87 22.27 -3.68
CA ALA A 405 -16.99 21.96 -4.80
C ALA A 405 -16.96 20.42 -4.90
N ALA A 406 -17.39 19.90 -6.05
CA ALA A 406 -17.49 18.46 -6.28
C ALA A 406 -16.21 17.75 -5.79
N PRO A 407 -16.30 16.57 -5.15
CA PRO A 407 -15.12 15.74 -4.99
C PRO A 407 -14.55 15.57 -6.41
N VAL A 408 -13.27 15.87 -6.58
CA VAL A 408 -12.55 15.80 -7.85
C VAL A 408 -12.44 14.34 -8.28
N VAL A 409 -13.56 13.74 -8.67
CA VAL A 409 -13.60 12.46 -9.36
C VAL A 409 -13.59 12.83 -10.84
N SER A 410 -12.38 12.72 -11.41
CA SER A 410 -12.06 12.82 -12.84
C SER A 410 -12.79 13.92 -13.59
N VAL A 411 -12.38 15.17 -13.39
CA VAL A 411 -12.51 16.16 -14.46
C VAL A 411 -11.60 15.67 -15.59
N ALA A 412 -12.17 15.43 -16.78
CA ALA A 412 -11.38 15.03 -17.92
C ALA A 412 -10.29 16.10 -18.14
N LYS A 413 -9.04 15.67 -18.33
CA LYS A 413 -7.91 16.63 -18.39
C LYS A 413 -8.13 17.61 -19.57
N PRO A 414 -7.89 18.91 -19.38
CA PRO A 414 -7.95 19.90 -20.47
C PRO A 414 -7.11 19.47 -21.67
N ILE A 415 -7.60 19.78 -22.87
CA ILE A 415 -6.86 19.52 -24.10
C ILE A 415 -5.57 20.36 -24.05
N PRO A 416 -4.37 19.73 -24.03
CA PRO A 416 -3.11 20.43 -23.80
C PRO A 416 -2.52 21.06 -25.07
N HIS A 417 -3.16 20.84 -26.24
CA HIS A 417 -2.74 21.35 -27.54
C HIS A 417 -3.84 22.22 -28.16
N SER A 418 -3.46 23.14 -29.02
CA SER A 418 -4.42 24.03 -29.68
C SER A 418 -5.32 23.24 -30.63
N SER A 419 -6.64 23.37 -30.49
CA SER A 419 -7.61 22.85 -31.46
C SER A 419 -7.87 23.83 -32.61
N THR A 420 -7.12 24.94 -32.69
CA THR A 420 -7.34 25.98 -33.71
C THR A 420 -6.68 25.64 -35.06
N GLU A 421 -5.66 24.79 -35.07
CA GLU A 421 -5.02 24.32 -36.30
C GLU A 421 -5.79 23.12 -36.88
N ALA A 422 -5.94 23.08 -38.21
CA ALA A 422 -6.74 22.06 -38.90
C ALA A 422 -6.35 20.62 -38.55
N THR A 423 -5.06 20.38 -38.29
CA THR A 423 -4.51 19.07 -37.90
C THR A 423 -5.06 18.55 -36.56
N TYR A 424 -5.51 19.43 -35.66
CA TYR A 424 -5.97 19.08 -34.30
C TYR A 424 -7.49 19.19 -34.12
N GLN A 425 -8.25 19.43 -35.20
CA GLN A 425 -9.71 19.49 -35.15
C GLN A 425 -10.37 18.11 -35.10
N ASP A 426 -9.73 17.09 -35.68
CA ASP A 426 -10.18 15.70 -35.56
C ASP A 426 -9.33 14.96 -34.52
N CYS A 427 -9.90 14.81 -33.32
CA CYS A 427 -9.21 14.12 -32.23
C CYS A 427 -8.95 12.64 -32.56
N THR A 428 -9.74 12.01 -33.43
CA THR A 428 -9.67 10.57 -33.74
C THR A 428 -8.48 10.20 -34.63
N LEU A 429 -7.84 11.21 -35.24
CA LEU A 429 -6.61 11.04 -36.00
C LEU A 429 -5.46 10.54 -35.12
N CYS A 430 -5.38 11.05 -33.89
CA CYS A 430 -4.30 10.80 -32.94
C CYS A 430 -4.75 9.92 -31.75
N HIS A 431 -6.05 9.91 -31.44
CA HIS A 431 -6.63 9.18 -30.31
C HIS A 431 -7.62 8.10 -30.76
N GLY A 432 -7.40 6.87 -30.31
CA GLY A 432 -8.17 5.68 -30.71
C GLY A 432 -7.52 4.44 -30.13
N LEU A 433 -8.26 3.32 -30.04
CA LEU A 433 -7.77 2.09 -29.40
C LEU A 433 -6.41 1.64 -29.94
N ASP A 434 -6.15 1.87 -31.23
CA ASP A 434 -4.91 1.51 -31.93
C ASP A 434 -4.11 2.73 -32.42
N LYS A 435 -4.29 3.91 -31.81
CA LYS A 435 -3.64 5.17 -32.24
C LYS A 435 -2.52 5.61 -31.28
N LEU A 436 -1.80 6.67 -31.63
CA LEU A 436 -0.63 7.20 -30.91
C LEU A 436 -0.88 7.33 -29.39
N LYS A 437 -2.08 7.80 -29.02
CA LYS A 437 -2.51 7.85 -27.62
C LYS A 437 -3.91 7.25 -27.45
N PRO A 438 -3.99 5.98 -27.02
CA PRO A 438 -5.27 5.31 -26.91
C PRO A 438 -6.15 5.89 -25.82
N PHE A 439 -7.46 5.96 -26.09
CA PHE A 439 -8.48 6.25 -25.10
C PHE A 439 -9.05 4.94 -24.53
N PRO A 440 -9.69 4.96 -23.34
CA PRO A 440 -10.32 3.77 -22.78
C PRO A 440 -11.47 3.25 -23.66
N GLU A 441 -11.72 1.93 -23.69
CA GLU A 441 -12.73 1.29 -24.57
C GLU A 441 -14.13 1.90 -24.52
N ASN A 442 -14.54 2.41 -23.36
CA ASN A 442 -15.84 3.09 -23.21
C ASN A 442 -15.93 4.44 -23.94
N HIS A 443 -14.83 4.98 -24.48
CA HIS A 443 -14.80 6.20 -25.29
C HIS A 443 -14.90 5.92 -26.79
N ALA A 444 -14.91 4.65 -27.21
CA ALA A 444 -14.94 4.26 -28.63
C ALA A 444 -16.20 4.74 -29.38
N SER A 445 -17.26 5.08 -28.66
CA SER A 445 -18.52 5.61 -29.22
C SER A 445 -18.66 7.13 -29.11
N PHE A 446 -17.67 7.82 -28.54
CA PHE A 446 -17.75 9.25 -28.31
C PHE A 446 -17.39 10.03 -29.58
N THR A 447 -18.18 11.08 -29.86
CA THR A 447 -17.92 11.99 -30.97
C THR A 447 -16.94 13.09 -30.56
N VAL A 448 -16.38 13.81 -31.53
CA VAL A 448 -15.48 14.96 -31.26
C VAL A 448 -16.18 16.01 -30.37
N ASP A 449 -17.48 16.23 -30.55
CA ASP A 449 -18.28 17.13 -29.71
C ASP A 449 -18.43 16.61 -28.28
N THR A 450 -18.57 15.29 -28.10
CA THR A 450 -18.58 14.64 -26.77
C THR A 450 -17.22 14.79 -26.08
N CYS A 451 -16.13 14.60 -26.82
CA CYS A 451 -14.78 14.75 -26.30
C CYS A 451 -14.50 16.19 -25.85
N THR A 452 -14.87 17.18 -26.66
CA THR A 452 -14.66 18.60 -26.34
C THR A 452 -15.54 19.07 -25.19
N ALA A 453 -16.77 18.55 -25.05
CA ALA A 453 -17.64 18.82 -23.91
C ALA A 453 -17.10 18.25 -22.58
N CYS A 454 -16.38 17.13 -22.61
CA CYS A 454 -15.79 16.54 -21.42
C CYS A 454 -14.43 17.14 -21.06
N HIS A 455 -13.54 17.34 -22.04
CA HIS A 455 -12.15 17.75 -21.81
C HIS A 455 -11.97 19.27 -21.73
N GLY A 456 -12.73 20.08 -22.47
CA GLY A 456 -12.58 21.54 -22.47
C GLY A 456 -11.23 22.05 -23.02
N LEU A 457 -11.19 23.33 -23.40
CA LEU A 457 -9.97 24.03 -23.83
C LEU A 457 -9.29 24.69 -22.62
N ALA A 458 -7.99 24.51 -22.45
CA ALA A 458 -7.25 25.19 -21.40
C ALA A 458 -7.22 26.72 -21.63
N PRO A 459 -7.31 27.57 -20.60
CA PRO A 459 -7.16 29.01 -20.75
C PRO A 459 -5.73 29.37 -21.21
N VAL A 460 -5.61 30.23 -22.23
CA VAL A 460 -4.35 30.59 -22.91
C VAL A 460 -3.43 31.49 -22.06
N THR A 461 -3.69 31.74 -20.77
CA THR A 461 -3.02 32.78 -19.98
C THR A 461 -2.03 32.31 -18.92
N SER A 462 -1.63 31.04 -18.89
CA SER A 462 -0.48 30.64 -18.06
C SER A 462 0.76 30.46 -18.93
N THR A 463 1.63 31.47 -18.91
CA THR A 463 3.07 31.29 -19.16
C THR A 463 3.54 30.04 -18.42
N PRO A 464 4.25 29.09 -19.05
CA PRO A 464 4.73 27.90 -18.34
C PRO A 464 5.65 28.36 -17.22
N ALA A 465 5.33 27.97 -15.98
CA ALA A 465 6.26 28.11 -14.87
C ALA A 465 7.54 27.34 -15.21
N ALA A 466 8.66 28.06 -15.29
CA ALA A 466 9.98 27.48 -15.49
C ALA A 466 10.42 26.73 -14.23
N SER A 467 9.90 25.52 -14.01
CA SER A 467 10.49 24.55 -13.08
C SER A 467 9.93 23.14 -13.25
N GLU A 468 9.79 22.62 -14.47
CA GLU A 468 9.79 21.19 -14.72
C GLU A 468 10.58 20.93 -16.00
N THR A 469 11.66 20.16 -15.90
CA THR A 469 12.34 19.60 -17.06
C THR A 469 11.31 18.81 -17.87
N PRO A 470 11.12 19.05 -19.18
CA PRO A 470 10.16 18.28 -19.95
C PRO A 470 10.58 16.81 -19.92
N ALA A 471 9.77 15.96 -19.31
CA ALA A 471 9.83 14.53 -19.59
C ALA A 471 9.65 14.37 -21.11
N ALA A 472 10.58 13.63 -21.73
CA ALA A 472 10.60 13.34 -23.15
C ALA A 472 9.21 12.93 -23.67
N GLY A 473 8.65 13.72 -24.59
CA GLY A 473 7.32 13.43 -25.15
C GLY A 473 6.89 14.31 -26.31
N GLY A 474 7.79 15.11 -26.89
CA GLY A 474 7.58 15.75 -28.19
C GLY A 474 8.24 14.92 -29.29
N PRO A 475 7.70 14.90 -30.52
CA PRO A 475 8.35 14.23 -31.64
C PRO A 475 9.77 14.80 -31.83
N GLY A 476 10.77 13.92 -31.77
CA GLY A 476 12.18 14.33 -31.88
C GLY A 476 12.48 14.99 -33.22
N ALA A 477 13.36 16.00 -33.23
CA ALA A 477 13.73 16.70 -34.46
C ALA A 477 14.47 15.76 -35.43
N ILE A 478 14.25 15.95 -36.74
CA ILE A 478 14.95 15.18 -37.77
C ILE A 478 16.41 15.68 -37.83
N PRO A 479 17.41 14.81 -37.56
CA PRO A 479 18.81 15.22 -37.44
C PRO A 479 19.54 15.31 -38.79
N HIS A 480 18.88 14.94 -39.89
CA HIS A 480 19.42 14.98 -41.26
C HIS A 480 18.54 15.85 -42.15
N SER A 481 19.11 16.38 -43.23
CA SER A 481 18.34 17.15 -44.19
C SER A 481 17.35 16.26 -44.93
N ILE A 482 16.11 16.71 -45.06
CA ILE A 482 15.06 16.06 -45.88
C ILE A 482 14.98 16.65 -47.29
N THR A 483 15.91 17.54 -47.66
CA THR A 483 15.91 18.22 -48.96
C THR A 483 16.44 17.32 -50.08
N GLU A 484 17.34 16.41 -49.76
CA GLU A 484 17.93 15.45 -50.71
C GLU A 484 16.96 14.30 -51.00
N ALA A 485 16.88 13.87 -52.26
CA ALA A 485 15.89 12.89 -52.73
C ALA A 485 15.90 11.57 -51.92
N THR A 486 17.08 11.15 -51.44
CA THR A 486 17.25 9.94 -50.61
C THR A 486 16.57 10.03 -49.25
N TYR A 487 16.34 11.22 -48.71
CA TYR A 487 15.78 11.45 -47.37
C TYR A 487 14.34 11.98 -47.39
N GLN A 488 13.72 12.09 -48.57
CA GLN A 488 12.32 12.51 -48.71
C GLN A 488 11.35 11.38 -48.35
N ASP A 489 11.72 10.12 -48.54
CA ASP A 489 10.93 8.97 -48.10
C ASP A 489 11.54 8.35 -46.84
N CYS A 490 10.95 8.67 -45.69
CA CYS A 490 11.41 8.19 -44.39
C CYS A 490 11.30 6.65 -44.27
N THR A 491 10.39 6.01 -45.02
CA THR A 491 10.10 4.58 -44.88
C THR A 491 11.18 3.66 -45.48
N LEU A 492 12.09 4.24 -46.28
CA LEU A 492 13.27 3.55 -46.80
C LEU A 492 14.22 3.12 -45.67
N CYS A 493 14.36 3.97 -44.65
CA CYS A 493 15.29 3.77 -43.54
C CYS A 493 14.58 3.43 -42.20
N HIS A 494 13.30 3.79 -42.08
CA HIS A 494 12.50 3.61 -40.86
C HIS A 494 11.30 2.69 -41.08
N GLY A 495 11.17 1.66 -40.25
CA GLY A 495 10.15 0.62 -40.37
C GLY A 495 10.42 -0.52 -39.41
N LEU A 496 9.41 -1.35 -39.10
CA LEU A 496 9.52 -2.42 -38.10
C LEU A 496 10.73 -3.35 -38.31
N ASP A 497 11.09 -3.57 -39.58
CA ASP A 497 12.24 -4.40 -39.98
C ASP A 497 13.36 -3.59 -40.68
N LYS A 498 13.49 -2.29 -40.42
CA LYS A 498 14.45 -1.38 -41.08
C LYS A 498 15.55 -0.90 -40.13
N LEU A 499 16.54 -0.19 -40.67
CA LEU A 499 17.76 0.26 -39.97
C LEU A 499 17.47 0.92 -38.62
N LYS A 500 16.45 1.78 -38.57
CA LYS A 500 15.96 2.36 -37.32
C LYS A 500 14.45 2.16 -37.20
N PRO A 501 14.02 1.14 -36.44
CA PRO A 501 12.60 0.84 -36.33
C PRO A 501 11.84 1.95 -35.62
N PHE A 502 10.64 2.23 -36.11
CA PHE A 502 9.65 3.03 -35.40
C PHE A 502 8.74 2.11 -34.56
N PRO A 503 8.07 2.63 -33.52
CA PRO A 503 7.11 1.85 -32.74
C PRO A 503 5.94 1.35 -33.61
N GLU A 504 5.37 0.17 -33.32
CA GLU A 504 4.30 -0.46 -34.11
C GLU A 504 3.11 0.44 -34.43
N ASN A 505 2.74 1.33 -33.50
CA ASN A 505 1.66 2.30 -33.70
C ASN A 505 1.96 3.40 -34.76
N HIS A 506 3.18 3.44 -35.32
CA HIS A 506 3.56 4.31 -36.44
C HIS A 506 3.49 3.60 -37.79
N ALA A 507 3.21 2.29 -37.83
CA ALA A 507 3.19 1.51 -39.07
C ALA A 507 2.15 1.98 -40.09
N SER A 508 1.08 2.66 -39.64
CA SER A 508 0.05 3.22 -40.52
C SER A 508 0.28 4.67 -40.93
N PHE A 509 1.36 5.32 -40.49
CA PHE A 509 1.61 6.73 -40.78
C PHE A 509 2.25 6.92 -42.15
N THR A 510 1.79 7.95 -42.88
CA THR A 510 2.35 8.34 -44.17
C THR A 510 3.54 9.30 -43.98
N VAL A 511 4.36 9.48 -45.01
CA VAL A 511 5.48 10.45 -45.00
C VAL A 511 5.01 11.87 -44.63
N ASP A 512 3.83 12.29 -45.10
CA ASP A 512 3.23 13.58 -44.73
C ASP A 512 2.84 13.64 -43.24
N THR A 513 2.39 12.52 -42.68
CA THR A 513 2.09 12.41 -41.24
C THR A 513 3.39 12.50 -40.42
N CYS A 514 4.45 11.85 -40.90
CA CYS A 514 5.77 11.91 -40.27
C CYS A 514 6.32 13.33 -40.25
N THR A 515 6.25 14.08 -41.35
CA THR A 515 6.73 15.48 -41.42
C THR A 515 5.81 16.47 -40.70
N ALA A 516 4.52 16.17 -40.55
CA ALA A 516 3.61 16.96 -39.71
C ALA A 516 3.99 16.89 -38.22
N CYS A 517 4.55 15.77 -37.76
CA CYS A 517 4.98 15.59 -36.38
C CYS A 517 6.47 15.88 -36.17
N HIS A 518 7.34 15.41 -37.06
CA HIS A 518 8.80 15.56 -36.98
C HIS A 518 9.27 16.67 -37.91
N GLN A 519 9.77 17.76 -37.32
CA GLN A 519 10.31 18.89 -38.07
C GLN A 519 11.85 18.81 -38.12
N PRO A 520 12.51 19.31 -39.19
CA PRO A 520 13.96 19.43 -39.24
C PRO A 520 14.48 20.32 -38.12
N ALA A 521 15.65 20.00 -37.54
CA ALA A 521 16.32 20.89 -36.61
C ALA A 521 16.66 22.22 -37.31
N ALA A 522 16.28 23.36 -36.73
CA ALA A 522 16.52 24.67 -37.33
C ALA A 522 18.03 24.93 -37.51
N THR A 523 18.44 25.25 -38.74
CA THR A 523 19.82 25.62 -39.07
C THR A 523 20.20 26.92 -38.38
N VAL A 524 21.12 26.86 -37.41
CA VAL A 524 21.80 28.04 -36.84
C VAL A 524 22.82 28.51 -37.88
N GLY A 525 22.68 29.75 -38.32
CA GLY A 525 23.48 30.30 -39.41
C GLY A 525 24.96 30.52 -39.07
N GLY A 526 25.80 30.37 -40.10
CA GLY A 526 27.01 31.16 -40.32
C GLY A 526 28.31 30.65 -39.68
N GLY A 527 29.01 29.74 -40.36
CA GLY A 527 30.42 29.43 -40.10
C GLY A 527 31.00 28.51 -41.18
N THR A 528 32.03 28.98 -41.89
CA THR A 528 32.79 28.25 -42.92
C THR A 528 33.37 26.94 -42.38
N PRO A 529 33.31 25.81 -43.10
CA PRO A 529 33.80 24.54 -42.58
C PRO A 529 35.33 24.47 -42.70
N THR A 530 36.03 24.45 -41.56
CA THR A 530 37.41 23.97 -41.49
C THR A 530 37.41 22.49 -41.18
N ALA A 531 38.22 21.74 -41.94
CA ALA A 531 38.37 20.30 -41.87
C ALA A 531 38.90 19.82 -40.50
N GLU A 532 37.99 19.42 -39.62
CA GLU A 532 38.14 18.38 -38.58
C GLU A 532 36.81 18.33 -37.81
N GLU A 533 35.79 17.70 -38.39
CA GLU A 533 34.62 17.27 -37.61
C GLU A 533 34.76 15.77 -37.34
N THR A 534 35.09 15.46 -36.09
CA THR A 534 34.85 14.17 -35.48
C THR A 534 33.39 13.78 -35.71
N PRO A 535 33.07 12.59 -36.24
CA PRO A 535 31.68 12.23 -36.51
C PRO A 535 30.91 12.18 -35.19
N THR A 536 29.77 12.88 -35.19
CA THR A 536 28.77 12.82 -34.13
C THR A 536 28.39 11.37 -33.85
N ALA A 537 28.31 11.02 -32.57
CA ALA A 537 27.96 9.68 -32.13
C ALA A 537 26.56 9.29 -32.67
N GLY A 538 26.54 8.44 -33.70
CA GLY A 538 25.31 7.87 -34.26
C GLY A 538 25.23 7.74 -35.79
N GLY A 539 26.17 8.32 -36.55
CA GLY A 539 26.20 8.18 -38.02
C GLY A 539 26.91 6.90 -38.52
N PRO A 540 26.61 6.42 -39.75
CA PRO A 540 27.35 5.34 -40.38
C PRO A 540 28.84 5.71 -40.54
N LYS A 541 29.73 4.80 -40.11
CA LYS A 541 31.19 5.04 -40.14
C LYS A 541 31.70 5.07 -41.59
N PRO A 542 32.63 5.96 -41.97
CA PRO A 542 33.20 5.96 -43.32
C PRO A 542 34.01 4.68 -43.60
N ILE A 543 34.09 4.29 -44.87
CA ILE A 543 34.86 3.11 -45.30
C ILE A 543 36.36 3.47 -45.23
N PRO A 544 37.21 2.71 -44.53
CA PRO A 544 38.62 3.05 -44.36
C PRO A 544 39.54 2.56 -45.49
N HIS A 545 39.02 1.82 -46.47
CA HIS A 545 39.77 1.22 -47.57
C HIS A 545 39.17 1.61 -48.93
N SER A 546 39.98 1.50 -50.00
CA SER A 546 39.48 1.72 -51.35
C SER A 546 38.50 0.62 -51.75
N ILE A 547 37.40 1.00 -52.40
CA ILE A 547 36.42 0.09 -52.99
C ILE A 547 36.59 -0.01 -54.52
N THR A 548 37.57 0.68 -55.09
CA THR A 548 37.84 0.63 -56.54
C THR A 548 38.71 -0.57 -56.91
N GLU A 549 39.46 -1.11 -55.95
CA GLU A 549 40.32 -2.27 -56.13
C GLU A 549 39.51 -3.58 -56.15
N ALA A 550 39.82 -4.47 -57.11
CA ALA A 550 39.05 -5.69 -57.37
C ALA A 550 38.71 -6.55 -56.13
N PRO A 551 39.61 -6.80 -55.15
CA PRO A 551 39.26 -7.60 -53.97
C PRO A 551 38.30 -6.90 -52.99
N PHE A 552 38.05 -5.59 -53.13
CA PHE A 552 37.24 -4.80 -52.20
C PHE A 552 35.90 -4.32 -52.81
N GLN A 553 35.59 -4.72 -54.06
CA GLN A 553 34.35 -4.35 -54.74
C GLN A 553 33.12 -5.14 -54.22
N GLU A 554 33.32 -6.38 -53.75
CA GLU A 554 32.25 -7.21 -53.20
C GLU A 554 32.29 -7.22 -51.66
N CYS A 555 31.63 -6.25 -51.03
CA CYS A 555 31.71 -6.07 -49.57
C CYS A 555 31.30 -7.34 -48.77
N ALA A 556 30.34 -8.13 -49.27
CA ALA A 556 29.85 -9.34 -48.60
C ALA A 556 30.90 -10.46 -48.54
N SER A 557 31.93 -10.43 -49.39
CA SER A 557 33.02 -11.42 -49.34
C SER A 557 33.87 -11.28 -48.06
N CYS A 558 33.94 -10.07 -47.49
CA CYS A 558 34.69 -9.77 -46.27
C CYS A 558 33.80 -9.49 -45.05
N HIS A 559 32.56 -9.05 -45.28
CA HIS A 559 31.62 -8.60 -44.24
C HIS A 559 30.32 -9.42 -44.16
N GLY A 560 30.10 -10.39 -45.05
CA GLY A 560 28.83 -11.11 -45.16
C GLY A 560 28.73 -12.39 -44.34
N GLY A 561 27.74 -12.43 -43.45
CA GLY A 561 27.28 -13.67 -42.79
C GLY A 561 28.15 -14.20 -41.64
N PRO A 562 27.68 -15.27 -40.95
CA PRO A 562 28.40 -15.87 -39.82
C PRO A 562 29.68 -16.55 -40.31
N GLY A 563 30.84 -15.93 -40.05
CA GLY A 563 32.15 -16.42 -40.49
C GLY A 563 32.98 -15.37 -41.25
N ALA A 564 32.39 -14.21 -41.58
CA ALA A 564 33.13 -13.07 -42.12
C ALA A 564 34.11 -12.47 -41.09
N LEU A 565 35.18 -11.84 -41.58
CA LEU A 565 36.24 -11.26 -40.74
C LEU A 565 35.71 -10.12 -39.85
N LEU A 566 34.78 -9.32 -40.37
CA LEU A 566 34.05 -8.27 -39.68
C LEU A 566 32.58 -8.30 -40.14
N PRO A 567 31.74 -9.17 -39.58
CA PRO A 567 30.38 -9.36 -40.07
C PRO A 567 29.54 -8.10 -39.85
N TYR A 568 28.75 -7.71 -40.87
CA TYR A 568 27.74 -6.67 -40.69
C TYR A 568 26.61 -7.16 -39.78
N PRO A 569 25.85 -6.27 -39.12
CA PRO A 569 24.71 -6.66 -38.29
C PRO A 569 23.59 -7.31 -39.13
N ASP A 570 22.81 -8.23 -38.56
CA ASP A 570 21.82 -9.04 -39.31
C ASP A 570 20.82 -8.21 -40.14
N ASN A 571 20.46 -7.02 -39.68
CA ASN A 571 19.59 -6.08 -40.40
C ASN A 571 20.24 -5.44 -41.64
N HIS A 572 21.50 -5.76 -41.95
CA HIS A 572 22.22 -5.34 -43.15
C HIS A 572 22.32 -6.43 -44.23
N ALA A 573 21.84 -7.65 -43.94
CA ALA A 573 21.94 -8.79 -44.85
C ALA A 573 21.23 -8.59 -46.20
N SER A 574 20.24 -7.69 -46.27
CA SER A 574 19.48 -7.40 -47.47
C SER A 574 19.98 -6.20 -48.28
N PHE A 575 21.05 -5.51 -47.84
CA PHE A 575 21.55 -4.32 -48.53
C PHE A 575 22.52 -4.66 -49.66
N THR A 576 22.41 -3.91 -50.77
CA THR A 576 23.32 -4.01 -51.92
C THR A 576 24.57 -3.14 -51.71
N VAL A 577 25.62 -3.35 -52.50
CA VAL A 577 26.85 -2.51 -52.45
C VAL A 577 26.53 -1.02 -52.67
N ASP A 578 25.61 -0.71 -53.58
CA ASP A 578 25.14 0.67 -53.81
C ASP A 578 24.40 1.24 -52.58
N SER A 579 23.60 0.42 -51.90
CA SER A 579 22.93 0.82 -50.65
C SER A 579 23.94 1.05 -49.53
N CYS A 580 24.96 0.19 -49.44
CA CYS A 580 26.04 0.32 -48.46
C CYS A 580 26.85 1.59 -48.69
N THR A 581 27.27 1.89 -49.92
CA THR A 581 28.08 3.07 -50.25
C THR A 581 27.30 4.39 -50.19
N SER A 582 25.97 4.33 -50.30
CA SER A 582 25.11 5.50 -50.03
C SER A 582 25.09 5.92 -48.55
N CYS A 583 25.37 4.98 -47.64
CA CYS A 583 25.41 5.21 -46.19
C CYS A 583 26.85 5.31 -45.66
N HIS A 584 27.75 4.50 -46.19
CA HIS A 584 29.17 4.44 -45.83
C HIS A 584 30.00 5.08 -46.93
N VAL A 585 30.47 6.30 -46.67
CA VAL A 585 31.20 7.08 -47.68
C VAL A 585 32.60 6.48 -47.87
N PRO A 586 33.00 6.10 -49.10
CA PRO A 586 34.36 5.68 -49.40
C PRO A 586 35.34 6.86 -49.43
N PRO A 587 36.65 6.63 -49.23
CA PRO A 587 37.64 7.69 -49.26
C PRO A 587 37.76 8.28 -50.66
N THR A 588 37.83 9.62 -50.75
CA THR A 588 37.79 10.36 -52.03
C THR A 588 39.15 10.53 -52.70
N ALA A 589 40.25 10.01 -52.12
CA ALA A 589 41.61 10.15 -52.65
C ALA A 589 42.44 8.86 -52.48
N GLU A 590 43.23 8.51 -53.50
CA GLU A 590 44.11 7.32 -53.55
C GLU A 590 45.26 7.32 -52.52
N THR A 591 45.42 8.36 -51.70
CA THR A 591 46.61 8.59 -50.85
C THR A 591 46.39 8.49 -49.34
N VAL A 592 45.27 7.95 -48.85
CA VAL A 592 45.11 7.63 -47.42
C VAL A 592 45.31 6.12 -47.21
N VAL A 593 46.54 5.74 -46.86
CA VAL A 593 46.96 4.35 -46.61
C VAL A 593 46.83 4.01 -45.11
N THR A 594 46.24 2.85 -44.78
CA THR A 594 46.83 1.81 -43.90
C THR A 594 46.05 0.48 -43.96
N VAL A 595 46.00 -0.15 -45.13
CA VAL A 595 46.37 -1.57 -45.19
C VAL A 595 47.32 -1.63 -46.37
N ASP A 596 48.62 -1.72 -46.10
CA ASP A 596 49.60 -1.88 -47.17
C ASP A 596 49.13 -3.02 -48.08
N ILE A 597 49.18 -2.79 -49.39
CA ILE A 597 49.01 -3.83 -50.40
C ILE A 597 49.81 -5.04 -49.91
N PRO A 598 49.21 -6.24 -49.81
CA PRO A 598 49.84 -7.36 -49.14
C PRO A 598 51.23 -7.59 -49.72
N GLN A 599 52.25 -7.31 -48.89
CA GLN A 599 53.63 -7.42 -49.32
C GLN A 599 53.92 -8.90 -49.64
N PRO A 600 54.66 -9.19 -50.73
CA PRO A 600 54.98 -10.57 -51.07
C PRO A 600 55.81 -11.20 -49.96
N VAL A 601 55.58 -12.50 -49.71
CA VAL A 601 56.29 -13.23 -48.64
C VAL A 601 57.79 -13.23 -48.96
N PRO A 602 58.66 -12.63 -48.11
CA PRO A 602 60.06 -12.36 -48.45
C PRO A 602 60.99 -13.57 -48.27
N HIS A 603 60.44 -14.77 -48.04
CA HIS A 603 61.19 -16.02 -47.83
C HIS A 603 60.60 -17.17 -48.63
N SER A 604 61.46 -18.10 -49.05
CA SER A 604 61.06 -19.25 -49.87
C SER A 604 60.14 -20.23 -49.12
N MET A 605 58.98 -20.51 -49.71
CA MET A 605 57.96 -21.44 -49.21
C MET A 605 58.29 -22.93 -49.50
N THR A 606 59.49 -23.24 -50.00
CA THR A 606 59.85 -24.61 -50.42
C THR A 606 60.27 -25.53 -49.28
N LYS A 607 60.50 -25.00 -48.06
CA LYS A 607 60.79 -25.82 -46.86
C LYS A 607 59.55 -25.94 -45.99
N GLU A 608 59.28 -27.14 -45.46
CA GLU A 608 58.06 -27.45 -44.67
C GLU A 608 57.79 -26.47 -43.52
N ILE A 609 58.83 -26.00 -42.83
CA ILE A 609 58.66 -25.05 -41.72
C ILE A 609 58.09 -23.68 -42.14
N TYR A 610 58.25 -23.29 -43.41
CA TYR A 610 57.74 -22.02 -43.93
C TYR A 610 56.38 -22.15 -44.61
N GLN A 611 55.80 -23.35 -44.67
CA GLN A 611 54.49 -23.56 -45.27
C GLN A 611 53.34 -23.22 -44.32
N ASP A 612 53.58 -23.23 -43.02
CA ASP A 612 52.61 -22.82 -42.01
C ASP A 612 53.03 -21.49 -41.38
N CYS A 613 52.41 -20.42 -41.87
CA CYS A 613 52.71 -19.04 -41.46
C CYS A 613 52.53 -18.83 -39.95
N GLN A 614 51.63 -19.56 -39.29
CA GLN A 614 51.35 -19.37 -37.87
C GLN A 614 52.54 -19.80 -36.99
N ILE A 615 53.34 -20.78 -37.43
CA ILE A 615 54.50 -21.24 -36.67
C ILE A 615 55.50 -20.10 -36.41
N CYS A 616 55.66 -19.20 -37.37
CA CYS A 616 56.66 -18.10 -37.31
C CYS A 616 56.06 -16.71 -37.07
N HIS A 617 54.74 -16.55 -37.25
CA HIS A 617 54.07 -15.25 -37.17
C HIS A 617 52.92 -15.19 -36.18
N ALA A 618 52.61 -16.28 -35.44
CA ALA A 618 51.60 -16.23 -34.41
C ALA A 618 51.92 -15.15 -33.34
N PRO A 619 50.89 -14.51 -32.75
CA PRO A 619 51.08 -13.38 -31.83
C PRO A 619 51.91 -13.72 -30.60
N ASP A 620 51.97 -15.00 -30.23
CA ASP A 620 52.57 -15.55 -29.03
C ASP A 620 53.87 -16.33 -29.28
N MET A 621 54.36 -16.38 -30.51
CA MET A 621 55.56 -17.15 -30.84
C MET A 621 56.85 -16.41 -30.44
N THR A 622 57.87 -17.18 -30.04
CA THR A 622 59.08 -16.66 -29.37
C THR A 622 60.28 -16.44 -30.29
N LEU A 623 60.25 -16.97 -31.53
CA LEU A 623 61.35 -16.91 -32.50
C LEU A 623 60.80 -16.71 -33.93
N GLY A 624 60.77 -15.45 -34.39
CA GLY A 624 60.16 -14.98 -35.64
C GLY A 624 59.73 -13.50 -35.55
N ILE A 625 59.04 -12.95 -36.55
CA ILE A 625 58.45 -11.60 -36.49
C ILE A 625 56.95 -11.76 -36.25
N PRO A 626 56.39 -11.35 -35.09
CA PRO A 626 54.97 -11.52 -34.83
C PRO A 626 54.12 -10.69 -35.80
N ALA A 627 53.02 -11.27 -36.28
CA ALA A 627 52.06 -10.55 -37.11
C ALA A 627 51.40 -9.41 -36.30
N PRO A 628 51.00 -8.30 -36.96
CA PRO A 628 50.26 -7.24 -36.29
C PRO A 628 49.02 -7.79 -35.58
N ALA A 629 48.66 -7.20 -34.43
CA ALA A 629 47.58 -7.70 -33.58
C ALA A 629 46.21 -7.87 -34.28
N TYR A 630 45.96 -7.13 -35.37
CA TYR A 630 44.73 -7.26 -36.17
C TYR A 630 44.70 -8.47 -37.11
N HIS A 631 45.80 -9.21 -37.25
CA HIS A 631 45.86 -10.52 -37.93
C HIS A 631 45.58 -11.69 -36.96
N ALA A 632 45.27 -11.41 -35.69
CA ALA A 632 44.98 -12.43 -34.71
C ALA A 632 43.76 -13.26 -35.14
N GLY A 633 43.95 -14.57 -35.29
CA GLY A 633 42.91 -15.51 -35.73
C GLY A 633 42.92 -15.83 -37.22
N PHE A 634 43.80 -15.23 -38.02
CA PHE A 634 43.93 -15.57 -39.44
C PHE A 634 44.58 -16.95 -39.60
N LEU A 635 43.96 -17.80 -40.42
CA LEU A 635 44.48 -19.13 -40.75
C LEU A 635 45.44 -19.05 -41.94
N ASN A 636 46.26 -20.09 -42.11
CA ASN A 636 47.30 -20.11 -43.14
C ASN A 636 46.75 -19.91 -44.58
N ASP A 637 45.56 -20.42 -44.86
CA ASP A 637 44.86 -20.23 -46.14
C ASP A 637 44.44 -18.76 -46.35
N THR A 638 44.05 -18.06 -45.28
CA THR A 638 43.75 -16.63 -45.30
C THR A 638 45.02 -15.81 -45.56
N CYS A 639 46.12 -16.18 -44.91
CA CYS A 639 47.41 -15.53 -45.11
C CYS A 639 47.91 -15.67 -46.55
N THR A 640 47.78 -16.85 -47.16
CA THR A 640 48.23 -17.12 -48.54
C THR A 640 47.27 -16.57 -49.62
N ALA A 641 45.99 -16.38 -49.29
CA ALA A 641 45.04 -15.67 -50.15
C ALA A 641 45.36 -14.17 -50.25
N CYS A 642 45.83 -13.56 -49.17
CA CYS A 642 46.20 -12.15 -49.14
C CYS A 642 47.67 -11.93 -49.55
N HIS A 643 48.63 -12.71 -49.05
CA HIS A 643 50.06 -12.57 -49.33
C HIS A 643 50.57 -13.64 -50.30
N GLN A 644 50.89 -13.23 -51.53
CA GLN A 644 51.46 -14.11 -52.54
C GLN A 644 52.97 -14.30 -52.29
N PRO A 645 53.55 -15.50 -52.47
CA PRO A 645 55.00 -15.70 -52.37
C PRO A 645 55.74 -14.92 -53.47
N GLY A 646 56.77 -14.15 -53.09
CA GLY A 646 57.63 -13.49 -54.07
C GLY A 646 58.38 -14.53 -54.91
N GLN A 647 58.45 -14.34 -56.23
CA GLN A 647 59.34 -15.16 -57.07
C GLN A 647 60.79 -14.70 -56.88
N GLY A 648 61.53 -15.36 -55.97
CA GLY A 648 62.95 -15.09 -55.73
C GLY A 648 63.55 -16.00 -54.69
#